data_AF-A0A7Y2Q139-F1
#
_entry.id   AF-A0A7Y2Q139-F1
#
_cell.length_a   1.000
_cell.length_b   1.000
_cell.length_c   1.000
_cell.angle_alpha   90.00
_cell.angle_beta   90.00
_cell.angle_gamma   90.00
#
_symmetry.space_group_name_H-M   'P 1'
#
loop_
_entity.id
_entity.type
_entity.pdbx_description
1 polymer ?
#
loop_
_entity_poly.entity_id
_entity_poly.type
_entity_poly.pdbx_seq_one_letter_code
_entity_poly.pdbx_strand_id
1 'polypeptide(L)'
;MSITTTPPRRRRVIAGLATAALLAAGGILAAAGPAQAEPEEADRVILHEDFSSGQLPSTFNAVAGEWRVADGRLLGTGASYAGSPARITFGETLENYRFDATLRFDSVENDSRWHALALDMQPDGAVPWQHAALRANTAAGNGLEFARRTAQNTWDVTDTHAAPAAAGVGADVHVSVVVQGSHGEWYWEGTKVFETDQLARTATGIQGLVVDGSTVSYDEITITEIDPPAPEGALVFDEDFSGGTLPEGFAPVEGDWRVADGRLVGSGGNIARITFGPHLDDYRFEATVRFDAVANASRWLALGLDIQPNGAAPWQQAAVRTTTSTGSGVEFAQMNIDGQWYVPFTGTAPYDAGTGRDVRVAIVVHGDRAEWYFDGQKVLDGSQLLRSADGILGFTQNGVTASYDDIAVYELQPLPEPELLPCIPGTVNPGQTGVIIGHRGYSSRAPENTMPAIERAEQAGADYFEIDIDYTADGVPVLLHDDTLDRTTDGTGRIHDVTWDYVQTLDAGSWYGPEFVGTKVPSFEEVLDWLQDADIHLLLEYKGDWPNPYLQTTIDLIEQYGVRGKIIAQSFNFDIEDRLNRLYPELPGMLLVGGSLPASVVDLVKQYGQIGINPSSAPGPEELRALHEAGLKVFVWTQNSASAWANLTALGVDGIITDYPGELREWSEAYNAANPGAGACADDENAQQLRVEVPEASGPGEFIWNIDGTNGIVDLGVAENAGDHWAASGSINPIRVTDTRAASPEWSVSAQVGDFTSGGESFSGKNLGWTPTVRESGGGAAAGAAVLPGFLGGDGLSVSSTLGHAQDGHTRGSALLGADLDLRLPLDVVDGAYEATLTLTALG
;
A
#
# COMPACT_ATOMS: atom_id res chain seq x y z
N MET A 1 2.03 42.63 38.66
CA MET A 1 1.27 42.97 37.43
C MET A 1 1.21 41.70 36.62
N SER A 2 0.00 41.29 36.26
CA SER A 2 -0.44 39.89 36.11
C SER A 2 0.27 39.07 35.04
N ILE A 3 0.56 37.83 35.42
CA ILE A 3 0.80 36.67 34.56
C ILE A 3 -0.58 36.14 34.15
N THR A 4 -0.84 36.00 32.85
CA THR A 4 -2.03 35.33 32.33
C THR A 4 -1.63 34.02 31.68
N THR A 5 -1.99 32.94 32.34
CA THR A 5 -1.88 31.55 31.90
C THR A 5 -3.08 31.18 31.03
N THR A 6 -2.83 30.64 29.84
CA THR A 6 -3.83 30.03 28.95
C THR A 6 -4.21 28.62 29.48
N PRO A 7 -5.50 28.22 29.51
CA PRO A 7 -5.90 26.88 29.95
C PRO A 7 -5.90 25.86 28.78
N PRO A 8 -5.75 24.54 29.06
CA PRO A 8 -5.76 23.50 28.03
C PRO A 8 -7.19 23.17 27.57
N ARG A 9 -7.34 22.93 26.26
CA ARG A 9 -8.61 22.50 25.64
C ARG A 9 -8.84 21.00 25.87
N ARG A 10 -10.07 20.65 26.28
CA ARG A 10 -10.53 19.29 26.61
C ARG A 10 -10.80 18.47 25.34
N ARG A 11 -10.27 17.25 25.28
CA ARG A 11 -10.68 16.19 24.32
C ARG A 11 -12.14 15.81 24.57
N ARG A 12 -12.97 15.74 23.52
CA ARG A 12 -14.35 15.23 23.58
C ARG A 12 -14.35 13.77 23.10
N VAL A 13 -14.84 12.89 23.97
CA VAL A 13 -15.22 11.51 23.69
C VAL A 13 -16.61 11.52 23.05
N ILE A 14 -16.79 10.84 21.91
CA ILE A 14 -18.09 10.63 21.26
C ILE A 14 -18.52 9.19 21.53
N ALA A 15 -19.62 9.02 22.25
CA ALA A 15 -20.30 7.75 22.46
C ALA A 15 -21.41 7.59 21.40
N GLY A 16 -21.33 6.53 20.59
CA GLY A 16 -22.37 6.17 19.62
C GLY A 16 -23.47 5.32 20.27
N LEU A 17 -24.69 5.84 20.29
CA LEU A 17 -25.91 5.13 20.72
C LEU A 17 -26.69 4.71 19.46
N ALA A 18 -26.78 3.41 19.23
CA ALA A 18 -27.61 2.82 18.18
C ALA A 18 -29.10 3.02 18.48
N THR A 19 -29.89 3.42 17.48
CA THR A 19 -31.36 3.32 17.55
C THR A 19 -31.90 2.84 16.20
N ALA A 20 -32.41 1.62 16.17
CA ALA A 20 -33.13 1.04 15.04
C ALA A 20 -34.58 1.55 15.00
N ALA A 21 -35.07 1.90 13.81
CA ALA A 21 -36.49 2.20 13.58
C ALA A 21 -37.02 1.39 12.39
N LEU A 22 -37.94 0.48 12.69
CA LEU A 22 -38.80 -0.22 11.74
C LEU A 22 -39.74 0.75 11.03
N LEU A 23 -39.92 0.59 9.71
CA LEU A 23 -41.15 0.96 9.01
C LEU A 23 -41.45 -0.06 7.90
N ALA A 24 -42.62 -0.67 8.01
CA ALA A 24 -43.17 -1.63 7.06
C ALA A 24 -44.05 -0.94 6.02
N ALA A 25 -43.89 -1.28 4.74
CA ALA A 25 -44.92 -1.11 3.71
C ALA A 25 -44.77 -2.22 2.66
N GLY A 26 -45.83 -3.02 2.50
CA GLY A 26 -45.84 -4.19 1.64
C GLY A 26 -46.07 -3.88 0.16
N GLY A 27 -45.34 -4.60 -0.69
CA GLY A 27 -45.56 -4.75 -2.12
C GLY A 27 -45.05 -6.12 -2.55
N ILE A 28 -45.93 -6.96 -3.07
CA ILE A 28 -45.64 -8.35 -3.46
C ILE A 28 -44.81 -8.32 -4.75
N LEU A 29 -43.52 -8.62 -4.65
CA LEU A 29 -42.71 -9.19 -5.73
C LEU A 29 -42.07 -10.48 -5.20
N ALA A 30 -42.12 -11.53 -6.00
CA ALA A 30 -41.60 -12.85 -5.66
C ALA A 30 -40.07 -12.76 -5.46
N ALA A 31 -39.64 -12.78 -4.20
CA ALA A 31 -38.25 -12.95 -3.84
C ALA A 31 -37.81 -14.37 -4.21
N ALA A 32 -36.71 -14.48 -4.95
CA ALA A 32 -35.86 -15.65 -4.86
C ALA A 32 -35.52 -15.85 -3.37
N GLY A 33 -35.69 -17.07 -2.86
CA GLY A 33 -35.38 -17.35 -1.46
C GLY A 33 -33.94 -16.97 -1.15
N PRO A 34 -33.62 -16.58 0.11
CA PRO A 34 -32.24 -16.42 0.50
C PRO A 34 -31.52 -17.73 0.15
N ALA A 35 -30.40 -17.64 -0.56
CA ALA A 35 -29.44 -18.73 -0.60
C ALA A 35 -29.26 -19.18 0.86
N GLN A 36 -29.56 -20.44 1.14
CA GLN A 36 -29.15 -21.01 2.40
C GLN A 36 -27.65 -20.82 2.44
N ALA A 37 -27.16 -20.01 3.38
CA ALA A 37 -25.76 -20.04 3.75
C ALA A 37 -25.44 -21.53 3.96
N GLU A 38 -24.53 -22.05 3.14
CA GLU A 38 -23.90 -23.31 3.45
C GLU A 38 -23.31 -23.18 4.86
N PRO A 39 -23.40 -24.23 5.68
CA PRO A 39 -22.92 -24.14 7.05
C PRO A 39 -21.42 -23.80 7.00
N GLU A 40 -21.05 -22.65 7.57
CA GLU A 40 -19.66 -22.34 7.95
C GLU A 40 -19.07 -23.61 8.57
N GLU A 41 -17.99 -24.11 7.97
CA GLU A 41 -17.25 -25.22 8.54
C GLU A 41 -16.76 -24.77 9.91
N ALA A 42 -17.23 -25.42 10.98
CA ALA A 42 -17.01 -24.92 12.32
C ALA A 42 -15.52 -25.01 12.70
N ASP A 43 -14.91 -23.89 13.10
CA ASP A 43 -13.51 -23.81 13.55
C ASP A 43 -13.12 -25.00 14.47
N ARG A 44 -11.96 -25.61 14.19
CA ARG A 44 -11.50 -26.79 14.92
C ARG A 44 -10.97 -26.40 16.30
N VAL A 45 -11.77 -26.63 17.34
CA VAL A 45 -11.34 -26.48 18.74
C VAL A 45 -10.35 -27.59 19.10
N ILE A 46 -9.09 -27.20 19.31
CA ILE A 46 -7.96 -28.09 19.62
C ILE A 46 -7.95 -28.44 21.11
N LEU A 47 -8.23 -27.44 21.94
CA LEU A 47 -8.22 -27.56 23.39
C LEU A 47 -9.32 -26.67 23.96
N HIS A 48 -10.07 -27.19 24.92
CA HIS A 48 -10.94 -26.40 25.78
C HIS A 48 -10.91 -27.00 27.18
N GLU A 49 -10.49 -26.21 28.18
CA GLU A 49 -10.41 -26.64 29.58
C GLU A 49 -10.91 -25.56 30.54
N ASP A 50 -11.92 -25.94 31.32
CA ASP A 50 -12.54 -25.16 32.42
C ASP A 50 -12.05 -25.60 33.81
N PHE A 51 -11.17 -26.61 33.86
CA PHE A 51 -10.61 -27.21 35.08
C PHE A 51 -11.64 -27.68 36.13
N SER A 52 -12.90 -27.87 35.74
CA SER A 52 -14.00 -28.30 36.61
C SER A 52 -13.79 -29.70 37.21
N SER A 53 -12.95 -30.52 36.58
CA SER A 53 -12.56 -31.85 37.06
C SER A 53 -11.79 -31.84 38.39
N GLY A 54 -11.17 -30.71 38.75
CA GLY A 54 -10.33 -30.56 39.93
C GLY A 54 -8.98 -31.27 39.84
N GLN A 55 -8.61 -31.82 38.68
CA GLN A 55 -7.33 -32.49 38.42
C GLN A 55 -6.63 -31.84 37.23
N LEU A 56 -5.29 -31.84 37.24
CA LEU A 56 -4.51 -31.37 36.09
C LEU A 56 -4.76 -32.32 34.89
N PRO A 57 -5.25 -31.83 33.74
CA PRO A 57 -5.51 -32.68 32.58
C PRO A 57 -4.24 -33.37 32.09
N SER A 58 -4.36 -34.61 31.61
CA SER A 58 -3.19 -35.39 31.15
C SER A 58 -2.51 -34.82 29.90
N THR A 59 -3.20 -33.94 29.18
CA THR A 59 -2.70 -33.19 28.01
C THR A 59 -1.79 -32.02 28.41
N PHE A 60 -1.76 -31.64 29.69
CA PHE A 60 -0.93 -30.57 30.20
C PHE A 60 0.36 -31.14 30.80
N ASN A 61 1.49 -30.69 30.28
CA ASN A 61 2.82 -31.11 30.72
C ASN A 61 3.49 -30.02 31.55
N ALA A 62 3.48 -30.16 32.87
CA ALA A 62 4.16 -29.23 33.78
C ALA A 62 5.69 -29.38 33.66
N VAL A 63 6.33 -28.48 32.92
CA VAL A 63 7.78 -28.50 32.64
C VAL A 63 8.58 -27.97 33.83
N ALA A 64 8.15 -26.85 34.41
CA ALA A 64 8.88 -26.16 35.48
C ALA A 64 7.95 -25.36 36.38
N GLY A 65 8.34 -25.18 37.64
CA GLY A 65 7.55 -24.46 38.64
C GLY A 65 6.43 -25.31 39.25
N GLU A 66 5.56 -24.67 40.04
CA GLU A 66 4.44 -25.35 40.69
C GLU A 66 3.15 -25.12 39.88
N TRP A 67 2.54 -26.23 39.43
CA TRP A 67 1.27 -26.24 38.71
C TRP A 67 0.30 -27.21 39.39
N ARG A 68 -0.93 -26.75 39.65
CA ARG A 68 -1.99 -27.59 40.22
C ARG A 68 -3.36 -27.00 39.91
N VAL A 69 -4.38 -27.84 39.83
CA VAL A 69 -5.77 -27.37 39.81
C VAL A 69 -6.25 -27.14 41.24
N ALA A 70 -6.85 -25.98 41.50
CA ALA A 70 -7.39 -25.60 42.80
C ALA A 70 -8.59 -24.68 42.61
N ASP A 71 -9.67 -24.93 43.37
CA ASP A 71 -10.90 -24.13 43.32
C ASP A 71 -11.46 -23.95 41.90
N GLY A 72 -11.35 -25.01 41.08
CA GLY A 72 -11.83 -25.03 39.69
C GLY A 72 -10.95 -24.27 38.70
N ARG A 73 -9.71 -23.92 39.05
CA ARG A 73 -8.79 -23.17 38.17
C ARG A 73 -7.41 -23.80 38.14
N LEU A 74 -6.70 -23.64 37.02
CA LEU A 74 -5.28 -24.00 36.95
C LEU A 74 -4.45 -22.92 37.63
N LEU A 75 -3.75 -23.28 38.71
CA LEU A 75 -2.85 -22.39 39.44
C LEU A 75 -1.40 -22.63 39.00
N GLY A 76 -0.73 -21.58 38.52
CA GLY A 76 0.70 -21.56 38.23
C GLY A 76 1.43 -20.60 39.18
N THR A 77 2.53 -21.05 39.79
CA THR A 77 3.39 -20.19 40.63
C THR A 77 4.84 -20.25 40.16
N GLY A 78 5.37 -19.07 39.81
CA GLY A 78 6.78 -18.88 39.44
C GLY A 78 7.46 -17.95 40.43
N ALA A 79 8.49 -18.43 41.14
CA ALA A 79 9.34 -17.57 41.94
C ALA A 79 10.23 -16.70 41.03
N SER A 80 10.42 -15.43 41.35
CA SER A 80 11.38 -14.61 40.60
C SER A 80 12.82 -14.90 41.01
N TYR A 81 13.44 -16.00 40.58
CA TYR A 81 14.90 -16.10 40.62
C TYR A 81 15.46 -17.06 39.57
N ALA A 82 16.61 -16.68 39.00
CA ALA A 82 17.52 -17.47 38.16
C ALA A 82 17.11 -17.74 36.69
N GLY A 83 16.25 -16.90 36.08
CA GLY A 83 16.03 -16.92 34.63
C GLY A 83 15.34 -18.18 34.11
N SER A 84 14.57 -18.86 34.97
CA SER A 84 13.77 -20.04 34.63
C SER A 84 12.36 -19.86 35.19
N PRO A 85 11.44 -19.23 34.43
CA PRO A 85 10.05 -19.07 34.86
C PRO A 85 9.34 -20.42 35.02
N ALA A 86 8.21 -20.45 35.72
CA ALA A 86 7.32 -21.62 35.69
C ALA A 86 6.75 -21.78 34.28
N ARG A 87 6.68 -23.01 33.77
CA ARG A 87 6.22 -23.34 32.41
C ARG A 87 5.37 -24.59 32.42
N ILE A 88 4.29 -24.56 31.65
CA ILE A 88 3.44 -25.72 31.35
C ILE A 88 3.11 -25.66 29.85
N THR A 89 3.20 -26.79 29.16
CA THR A 89 2.92 -26.91 27.72
C THR A 89 1.69 -27.77 27.48
N PHE A 90 0.98 -27.49 26.38
CA PHE A 90 -0.24 -28.18 25.94
C PHE A 90 -0.53 -27.85 24.47
N GLY A 91 -1.59 -28.44 23.90
CA GLY A 91 -1.96 -28.22 22.51
C GLY A 91 -1.06 -28.97 21.53
N GLU A 92 -0.99 -28.45 20.30
CA GLU A 92 -0.25 -29.04 19.18
C GLU A 92 0.38 -27.95 18.31
N THR A 93 1.18 -28.34 17.32
CA THR A 93 1.82 -27.38 16.41
C THR A 93 0.78 -26.87 15.42
N LEU A 94 0.54 -25.56 15.48
CA LEU A 94 -0.46 -24.83 14.69
C LEU A 94 0.20 -23.60 14.06
N GLU A 95 -0.22 -23.27 12.84
CA GLU A 95 0.22 -22.07 12.12
C GLU A 95 -0.70 -20.88 12.39
N ASN A 96 -2.01 -21.12 12.27
CA ASN A 96 -3.06 -20.13 12.46
C ASN A 96 -4.00 -20.59 13.58
N TYR A 97 -4.06 -19.84 14.68
CA TYR A 97 -4.94 -20.19 15.78
C TYR A 97 -5.26 -18.99 16.66
N ARG A 98 -6.37 -19.10 17.39
CA ARG A 98 -6.74 -18.23 18.49
C ARG A 98 -6.46 -18.91 19.82
N PHE A 99 -5.82 -18.18 20.74
CA PHE A 99 -5.57 -18.61 22.11
C PHE A 99 -6.35 -17.69 23.05
N ASP A 100 -7.46 -18.20 23.58
CA ASP A 100 -8.29 -17.53 24.58
C ASP A 100 -7.97 -18.04 25.99
N ALA A 101 -7.93 -17.12 26.97
CA ALA A 101 -7.78 -17.47 28.37
C ALA A 101 -8.48 -16.45 29.28
N THR A 102 -9.18 -16.96 30.29
CA THR A 102 -9.59 -16.16 31.44
C THR A 102 -8.55 -16.34 32.55
N LEU A 103 -7.98 -15.25 33.04
CA LEU A 103 -6.89 -15.31 34.01
C LEU A 103 -7.04 -14.30 35.14
N ARG A 104 -6.37 -14.57 36.25
CA ARG A 104 -6.30 -13.69 37.41
C ARG A 104 -4.94 -13.77 38.07
N PHE A 105 -4.31 -12.62 38.31
CA PHE A 105 -3.18 -12.57 39.24
C PHE A 105 -3.70 -12.76 40.67
N ASP A 106 -3.38 -13.88 41.30
CA ASP A 106 -3.71 -14.13 42.71
C ASP A 106 -2.70 -13.46 43.64
N SER A 107 -1.43 -13.39 43.23
CA SER A 107 -0.42 -12.60 43.91
C SER A 107 0.74 -12.23 42.97
N VAL A 108 1.37 -11.09 43.24
CA VAL A 108 2.55 -10.62 42.49
C VAL A 108 3.60 -10.13 43.47
N GLU A 109 4.87 -10.39 43.18
CA GLU A 109 5.96 -9.85 44.02
C GLU A 109 6.05 -8.33 43.92
N ASN A 110 5.76 -7.77 42.75
CA ASN A 110 5.65 -6.34 42.47
C ASN A 110 4.92 -6.12 41.13
N ASP A 111 4.56 -4.88 40.82
CA ASP A 111 3.71 -4.53 39.67
C ASP A 111 4.38 -4.73 38.30
N SER A 112 5.69 -5.00 38.25
CA SER A 112 6.39 -5.32 36.99
C SER A 112 6.36 -6.81 36.64
N ARG A 113 5.80 -7.66 37.51
CA ARG A 113 5.72 -9.12 37.29
C ARG A 113 4.62 -9.49 36.31
N TRP A 114 4.84 -10.60 35.64
CA TRP A 114 4.10 -10.99 34.45
C TRP A 114 3.81 -12.49 34.41
N HIS A 115 2.86 -12.82 33.55
CA HIS A 115 2.73 -14.14 32.97
C HIS A 115 2.69 -13.99 31.44
N ALA A 116 2.76 -15.09 30.71
CA ALA A 116 2.62 -15.06 29.27
C ALA A 116 1.85 -16.27 28.73
N LEU A 117 1.15 -16.04 27.63
CA LEU A 117 0.66 -17.08 26.74
C LEU A 117 1.82 -17.47 25.82
N ALA A 118 2.32 -18.70 25.92
CA ALA A 118 3.36 -19.17 25.03
C ALA A 118 2.74 -19.52 23.67
N LEU A 119 3.24 -18.87 22.62
CA LEU A 119 2.69 -18.99 21.26
C LEU A 119 3.45 -20.01 20.42
N ASP A 120 4.73 -20.20 20.72
CA ASP A 120 5.60 -21.15 20.05
C ASP A 120 6.64 -21.66 21.05
N MET A 121 6.26 -22.60 21.92
CA MET A 121 7.15 -23.20 22.90
C MET A 121 7.46 -24.63 22.54
N GLN A 122 8.73 -25.04 22.65
CA GLN A 122 9.09 -26.44 22.46
C GLN A 122 8.28 -27.34 23.40
N PRO A 123 7.88 -28.56 23.01
CA PRO A 123 7.02 -29.39 23.83
C PRO A 123 7.60 -29.74 25.22
N ASP A 124 8.92 -29.77 25.33
CA ASP A 124 9.68 -29.97 26.57
C ASP A 124 9.98 -28.66 27.34
N GLY A 125 9.50 -27.52 26.83
CA GLY A 125 9.69 -26.17 27.36
C GLY A 125 11.13 -25.65 27.27
N ALA A 126 11.94 -26.19 26.34
CA ALA A 126 13.26 -25.67 26.01
C ALA A 126 13.20 -24.35 25.22
N VAL A 127 14.30 -23.59 25.25
CA VAL A 127 14.51 -22.40 24.41
C VAL A 127 14.93 -22.81 22.98
N PRO A 128 14.62 -22.01 21.94
CA PRO A 128 13.88 -20.74 21.99
C PRO A 128 12.36 -20.92 22.08
N TRP A 129 11.65 -19.86 22.47
CA TRP A 129 10.20 -19.79 22.35
C TRP A 129 9.70 -18.36 22.14
N GLN A 130 8.53 -18.21 21.51
CA GLN A 130 7.77 -16.96 21.38
C GLN A 130 6.63 -16.93 22.40
N HIS A 131 6.36 -15.76 22.98
CA HIS A 131 5.21 -15.57 23.87
C HIS A 131 4.58 -14.18 23.78
N ALA A 132 3.37 -14.09 24.32
CA ALA A 132 2.63 -12.86 24.52
C ALA A 132 2.51 -12.63 26.03
N ALA A 133 3.22 -11.62 26.56
CA ALA A 133 3.31 -11.36 28.00
C ALA A 133 2.33 -10.28 28.47
N LEU A 134 1.88 -10.43 29.71
CA LEU A 134 0.93 -9.56 30.38
C LEU A 134 1.41 -9.30 31.81
N ARG A 135 1.62 -8.03 32.17
CA ARG A 135 2.06 -7.58 33.50
C ARG A 135 0.88 -7.33 34.42
N ALA A 136 1.09 -7.33 35.73
CA ALA A 136 0.02 -6.99 36.69
C ALA A 136 -0.52 -5.56 36.49
N ASN A 137 0.36 -4.61 36.20
CA ASN A 137 0.00 -3.24 35.81
C ASN A 137 -0.08 -3.10 34.28
N THR A 138 -1.06 -3.77 33.66
CA THR A 138 -1.23 -3.76 32.20
C THR A 138 -1.48 -2.39 31.58
N ALA A 139 -1.88 -1.38 32.35
CA ALA A 139 -2.08 -0.02 31.85
C ALA A 139 -0.76 0.76 31.64
N ALA A 140 0.39 0.21 32.04
CA ALA A 140 1.71 0.77 31.71
C ALA A 140 2.03 0.55 30.22
N GLY A 141 2.92 1.38 29.64
CA GLY A 141 3.31 1.27 28.23
C GLY A 141 3.89 -0.10 27.82
N ASN A 142 4.38 -0.88 28.78
CA ASN A 142 4.87 -2.25 28.62
C ASN A 142 3.99 -3.29 29.32
N GLY A 143 2.72 -2.95 29.52
CA GLY A 143 1.77 -3.80 30.22
C GLY A 143 1.42 -5.06 29.46
N LEU A 144 1.40 -4.99 28.14
CA LEU A 144 1.30 -6.10 27.19
C LEU A 144 2.56 -6.12 26.32
N GLU A 145 3.03 -7.31 25.96
CA GLU A 145 4.25 -7.48 25.17
C GLU A 145 4.12 -8.64 24.20
N PHE A 146 4.74 -8.52 23.02
CA PHE A 146 5.26 -9.67 22.29
C PHE A 146 6.76 -9.78 22.56
N ALA A 147 7.20 -10.98 22.89
CA ALA A 147 8.58 -11.21 23.26
C ALA A 147 9.00 -12.65 22.97
N ARG A 148 10.31 -12.87 22.97
CA ARG A 148 10.90 -14.19 22.80
C ARG A 148 11.99 -14.47 23.80
N ARG A 149 12.12 -15.75 24.12
CA ARG A 149 13.29 -16.30 24.75
C ARG A 149 14.21 -16.83 23.67
N THR A 150 15.37 -16.21 23.50
CA THR A 150 16.32 -16.55 22.42
C THR A 150 16.95 -17.93 22.65
N ALA A 151 17.59 -18.48 21.62
CA ALA A 151 18.37 -19.72 21.75
C ALA A 151 19.54 -19.59 22.74
N GLN A 152 20.04 -18.37 22.96
CA GLN A 152 21.05 -18.04 23.97
C GLN A 152 20.46 -17.84 25.37
N ASN A 153 19.15 -18.11 25.53
CA ASN A 153 18.42 -17.96 26.78
C ASN A 153 18.44 -16.51 27.31
N THR A 154 18.32 -15.54 26.41
CA THR A 154 18.13 -14.12 26.74
C THR A 154 16.70 -13.69 26.43
N TRP A 155 16.24 -12.63 27.10
CA TRP A 155 14.95 -12.00 26.77
C TRP A 155 15.16 -11.02 25.62
N ASP A 156 14.20 -11.01 24.70
CA ASP A 156 14.11 -10.07 23.60
C ASP A 156 12.64 -9.67 23.47
N VAL A 157 12.33 -8.43 23.81
CA VAL A 157 10.97 -7.87 23.76
C VAL A 157 10.86 -7.10 22.46
N THR A 158 10.00 -7.57 21.56
CA THR A 158 9.88 -7.01 20.20
C THR A 158 8.92 -5.83 20.20
N ASP A 159 7.79 -5.97 20.90
CA ASP A 159 6.71 -4.99 20.87
C ASP A 159 6.11 -4.83 22.26
N THR A 160 5.67 -3.60 22.59
CA THR A 160 5.05 -3.28 23.87
C THR A 160 3.85 -2.37 23.69
N HIS A 161 2.81 -2.58 24.49
CA HIS A 161 1.63 -1.72 24.48
C HIS A 161 0.97 -1.62 25.87
N ALA A 162 0.20 -0.54 26.09
CA ALA A 162 -0.64 -0.39 27.26
C ALA A 162 -2.04 -0.98 27.04
N ALA A 163 -2.52 -1.82 27.94
CA ALA A 163 -3.90 -2.25 27.93
C ALA A 163 -4.85 -1.08 28.32
N PRO A 164 -6.13 -1.12 27.89
CA PRO A 164 -7.13 -0.11 28.23
C PRO A 164 -7.37 0.05 29.75
N ALA A 165 -7.09 -0.99 30.54
CA ALA A 165 -7.20 -0.99 31.98
C ALA A 165 -6.14 -1.90 32.62
N ALA A 166 -5.85 -1.67 33.90
CA ALA A 166 -4.97 -2.54 34.68
C ALA A 166 -5.68 -3.85 35.07
N ALA A 167 -5.05 -5.00 34.83
CA ALA A 167 -5.53 -6.29 35.32
C ALA A 167 -5.62 -6.30 36.86
N GLY A 168 -4.55 -5.82 37.51
CA GLY A 168 -4.45 -5.80 38.96
C GLY A 168 -4.41 -7.21 39.58
N VAL A 169 -4.47 -7.25 40.92
CA VAL A 169 -4.49 -8.51 41.68
C VAL A 169 -5.93 -8.80 42.13
N GLY A 170 -6.38 -10.03 41.90
CA GLY A 170 -7.66 -10.55 42.41
C GLY A 170 -8.87 -10.34 41.50
N ALA A 171 -8.70 -9.76 40.30
CA ALA A 171 -9.75 -9.65 39.29
C ALA A 171 -9.50 -10.61 38.11
N ASP A 172 -10.57 -11.20 37.58
CA ASP A 172 -10.49 -11.94 36.32
C ASP A 172 -10.40 -10.96 35.15
N VAL A 173 -9.59 -11.34 34.16
CA VAL A 173 -9.45 -10.67 32.87
C VAL A 173 -9.54 -11.71 31.78
N HIS A 174 -10.29 -11.40 30.74
CA HIS A 174 -10.34 -12.21 29.54
C HIS A 174 -9.43 -11.63 28.46
N VAL A 175 -8.51 -12.46 27.96
CA VAL A 175 -7.57 -12.08 26.90
C VAL A 175 -7.54 -13.12 25.81
N SER A 176 -7.22 -12.66 24.61
CA SER A 176 -6.98 -13.54 23.48
C SER A 176 -5.75 -13.08 22.71
N VAL A 177 -5.04 -14.04 22.11
CA VAL A 177 -4.03 -13.77 21.09
C VAL A 177 -4.42 -14.54 19.85
N VAL A 178 -4.53 -13.84 18.72
CA VAL A 178 -4.68 -14.46 17.40
C VAL A 178 -3.29 -14.54 16.79
N VAL A 179 -2.92 -15.72 16.30
CA VAL A 179 -1.64 -15.99 15.63
C VAL A 179 -1.95 -16.42 14.21
N GLN A 180 -1.30 -15.77 13.23
CA GLN A 180 -1.40 -16.10 11.82
C GLN A 180 0.01 -16.07 11.21
N GLY A 181 0.69 -17.22 11.24
CA GLY A 181 2.09 -17.32 10.86
C GLY A 181 3.00 -16.41 11.71
N SER A 182 3.66 -15.43 11.09
CA SER A 182 4.48 -14.44 11.81
C SER A 182 3.68 -13.27 12.40
N HIS A 183 2.40 -13.16 12.04
CA HIS A 183 1.51 -12.11 12.53
C HIS A 183 0.85 -12.51 13.85
N GLY A 184 0.72 -11.55 14.77
CA GLY A 184 0.09 -11.73 16.06
C GLY A 184 -0.75 -10.54 16.47
N GLU A 185 -2.00 -10.78 16.89
CA GLU A 185 -2.90 -9.75 17.39
C GLU A 185 -3.23 -9.98 18.86
N TRP A 186 -3.16 -8.93 19.67
CA TRP A 186 -3.60 -8.93 21.06
C TRP A 186 -5.04 -8.44 21.20
N TYR A 187 -5.85 -9.17 21.96
CA TYR A 187 -7.20 -8.77 22.35
C TYR A 187 -7.34 -8.68 23.87
N TRP A 188 -7.93 -7.57 24.32
CA TRP A 188 -8.29 -7.31 25.71
C TRP A 188 -9.80 -7.22 25.83
N GLU A 189 -10.43 -8.12 26.61
CA GLU A 189 -11.89 -8.16 26.78
C GLU A 189 -12.63 -8.15 25.43
N GLY A 190 -12.12 -8.93 24.47
CA GLY A 190 -12.66 -9.06 23.12
C GLY A 190 -12.35 -7.91 22.16
N THR A 191 -11.60 -6.87 22.57
CA THR A 191 -11.22 -5.75 21.71
C THR A 191 -9.74 -5.85 21.32
N LYS A 192 -9.42 -5.77 20.02
CA LYS A 192 -8.03 -5.71 19.54
C LYS A 192 -7.33 -4.46 20.12
N VAL A 193 -6.15 -4.65 20.68
CA VAL A 193 -5.39 -3.56 21.35
C VAL A 193 -4.08 -3.22 20.66
N PHE A 194 -3.38 -4.18 20.05
CA PHE A 194 -2.24 -3.96 19.14
C PHE A 194 -1.85 -5.27 18.44
N GLU A 195 -0.91 -5.19 17.50
CA GLU A 195 -0.44 -6.31 16.68
C GLU A 195 1.08 -6.30 16.46
N THR A 196 1.63 -7.36 15.87
CA THR A 196 3.03 -7.50 15.45
C THR A 196 3.14 -8.41 14.23
N ASP A 197 4.17 -8.20 13.41
CA ASP A 197 4.58 -9.13 12.34
C ASP A 197 5.88 -9.88 12.67
N GLN A 198 6.34 -9.78 13.91
CA GLN A 198 7.66 -10.26 14.34
C GLN A 198 7.63 -11.61 15.08
N LEU A 199 6.54 -12.38 15.00
CA LEU A 199 6.49 -13.69 15.69
C LEU A 199 7.47 -14.67 15.06
N ALA A 200 8.42 -15.15 15.87
CA ALA A 200 9.33 -16.22 15.45
C ALA A 200 8.68 -17.59 15.69
N ARG A 201 8.43 -18.33 14.61
CA ARG A 201 7.82 -19.66 14.64
C ARG A 201 8.87 -20.76 14.56
N THR A 202 8.63 -21.90 15.21
CA THR A 202 9.46 -23.10 15.08
C THR A 202 8.66 -24.27 14.57
N ALA A 203 9.32 -25.19 13.88
CA ALA A 203 8.67 -26.37 13.27
C ALA A 203 8.01 -27.32 14.29
N THR A 204 8.28 -27.15 15.58
CA THR A 204 7.80 -28.01 16.67
C THR A 204 7.14 -27.23 17.80
N GLY A 205 6.96 -25.91 17.64
CA GLY A 205 6.36 -25.06 18.66
C GLY A 205 4.92 -25.48 18.97
N ILE A 206 4.54 -25.44 20.23
CA ILE A 206 3.17 -25.66 20.73
C ILE A 206 2.79 -24.57 21.73
N GLN A 207 1.54 -24.59 22.19
CA GLN A 207 1.02 -23.59 23.12
C GLN A 207 1.43 -23.91 24.58
N GLY A 208 1.31 -22.91 25.45
CA GLY A 208 1.61 -23.09 26.86
C GLY A 208 1.39 -21.83 27.68
N LEU A 209 1.77 -21.91 28.96
CA LEU A 209 1.74 -20.77 29.88
C LEU A 209 3.08 -20.60 30.57
N VAL A 210 3.44 -19.35 30.83
CA VAL A 210 4.67 -18.96 31.52
C VAL A 210 4.33 -18.02 32.68
N VAL A 211 4.90 -18.25 33.86
CA VAL A 211 4.68 -17.40 35.04
C VAL A 211 6.03 -17.02 35.67
N ASP A 212 6.25 -15.72 35.91
CA ASP A 212 7.49 -15.20 36.51
C ASP A 212 7.20 -14.19 37.64
N GLY A 213 7.69 -14.49 38.85
CA GLY A 213 7.53 -13.64 40.04
C GLY A 213 6.07 -13.39 40.45
N SER A 214 5.17 -14.31 40.11
CA SER A 214 3.73 -14.19 40.38
C SER A 214 3.07 -15.57 40.62
N THR A 215 1.86 -15.52 41.17
CA THR A 215 0.90 -16.63 41.14
C THR A 215 -0.29 -16.19 40.31
N VAL A 216 -0.62 -16.97 39.29
CA VAL A 216 -1.73 -16.71 38.37
C VAL A 216 -2.64 -17.93 38.30
N SER A 217 -3.95 -17.69 38.30
CA SER A 217 -4.97 -18.72 38.08
C SER A 217 -5.65 -18.53 36.74
N TYR A 218 -5.82 -19.64 36.01
CA TYR A 218 -6.42 -19.68 34.69
C TYR A 218 -7.69 -20.51 34.68
N ASP A 219 -8.60 -20.14 33.80
CA ASP A 219 -9.90 -20.74 33.57
C ASP A 219 -10.30 -20.51 32.11
N GLU A 220 -11.21 -21.32 31.58
CA GLU A 220 -11.72 -21.23 30.20
C GLU A 220 -10.58 -21.08 29.16
N ILE A 221 -9.56 -21.94 29.23
CA ILE A 221 -8.48 -21.94 28.23
C ILE A 221 -9.01 -22.62 26.97
N THR A 222 -9.02 -21.89 25.85
CA THR A 222 -9.43 -22.44 24.56
C THR A 222 -8.37 -22.16 23.50
N ILE A 223 -7.98 -23.20 22.77
CA ILE A 223 -7.16 -23.09 21.56
C ILE A 223 -8.04 -23.51 20.39
N THR A 224 -8.23 -22.60 19.44
CA THR A 224 -9.05 -22.83 18.25
C THR A 224 -8.15 -22.64 17.04
N GLU A 225 -7.99 -23.66 16.21
CA GLU A 225 -7.36 -23.48 14.90
C GLU A 225 -8.30 -22.64 14.03
N ILE A 226 -7.76 -21.61 13.40
CA ILE A 226 -8.51 -20.68 12.56
C ILE A 226 -7.97 -20.76 11.14
N ASP A 227 -8.81 -20.43 10.18
CA ASP A 227 -8.35 -20.29 8.81
C ASP A 227 -7.37 -19.10 8.67
N PRO A 228 -6.44 -19.16 7.69
CA PRO A 228 -5.70 -17.98 7.29
C PRO A 228 -6.68 -16.86 6.92
N PRO A 229 -6.31 -15.58 7.13
CA PRO A 229 -7.19 -14.48 6.81
C PRO A 229 -7.58 -14.55 5.32
N ALA A 230 -8.87 -14.39 5.03
CA ALA A 230 -9.36 -14.41 3.66
C ALA A 230 -8.63 -13.32 2.86
N PRO A 231 -8.10 -13.63 1.68
CA PRO A 231 -7.40 -12.63 0.89
C PRO A 231 -8.34 -11.51 0.45
N GLU A 232 -7.81 -10.29 0.38
CA GLU A 232 -8.55 -9.13 -0.13
C GLU A 232 -8.78 -9.27 -1.64
N GLY A 233 -9.93 -9.81 -2.06
CA GLY A 233 -10.24 -9.95 -3.49
C GLY A 233 -11.55 -10.68 -3.74
N ALA A 234 -12.08 -10.56 -4.96
CA ALA A 234 -13.26 -11.30 -5.37
C ALA A 234 -12.86 -12.73 -5.76
N LEU A 235 -13.47 -13.75 -5.14
CA LEU A 235 -13.28 -15.14 -5.58
C LEU A 235 -13.82 -15.30 -7.01
N VAL A 236 -12.94 -15.65 -7.94
CA VAL A 236 -13.28 -15.80 -9.36
C VAL A 236 -13.25 -17.24 -9.83
N PHE A 237 -12.53 -18.12 -9.12
CA PHE A 237 -12.41 -19.53 -9.45
C PHE A 237 -12.06 -20.35 -8.21
N ASP A 238 -12.75 -21.46 -7.98
CA ASP A 238 -12.43 -22.45 -6.97
C ASP A 238 -12.72 -23.87 -7.48
N GLU A 239 -11.96 -24.85 -6.97
CA GLU A 239 -12.17 -26.28 -7.27
C GLU A 239 -11.52 -27.19 -6.22
N ASP A 240 -12.30 -28.13 -5.69
CA ASP A 240 -11.92 -29.12 -4.67
C ASP A 240 -11.85 -30.57 -5.21
N PHE A 241 -12.14 -30.77 -6.49
CA PHE A 241 -12.18 -32.05 -7.21
C PHE A 241 -13.05 -33.15 -6.56
N SER A 242 -13.98 -32.78 -5.68
CA SER A 242 -14.92 -33.69 -5.02
C SER A 242 -15.85 -34.40 -6.02
N GLY A 243 -16.04 -33.80 -7.21
CA GLY A 243 -16.81 -34.35 -8.32
C GLY A 243 -16.25 -35.63 -8.95
N GLY A 244 -14.98 -35.98 -8.69
CA GLY A 244 -14.39 -37.25 -9.10
C GLY A 244 -14.09 -37.40 -10.61
N THR A 245 -14.38 -36.38 -11.41
CA THR A 245 -14.05 -36.29 -12.85
C THR A 245 -13.38 -34.96 -13.14
N LEU A 246 -12.60 -34.87 -14.21
CA LEU A 246 -11.97 -33.62 -14.61
C LEU A 246 -13.05 -32.54 -14.86
N PRO A 247 -13.02 -31.40 -14.13
CA PRO A 247 -14.06 -30.37 -14.25
C PRO A 247 -14.06 -29.70 -15.62
N GLU A 248 -15.20 -29.09 -15.98
CA GLU A 248 -15.31 -28.26 -17.18
C GLU A 248 -14.41 -27.02 -17.04
N GLY A 249 -13.69 -26.65 -18.11
CA GLY A 249 -12.73 -25.54 -18.09
C GLY A 249 -11.27 -25.95 -17.85
N PHE A 250 -11.01 -27.15 -17.32
CA PHE A 250 -9.65 -27.71 -17.29
C PHE A 250 -9.30 -28.33 -18.64
N ALA A 251 -8.23 -27.83 -19.25
CA ALA A 251 -7.77 -28.27 -20.57
C ALA A 251 -6.38 -28.94 -20.47
N PRO A 252 -6.29 -30.29 -20.42
CA PRO A 252 -5.01 -30.98 -20.47
C PRO A 252 -4.30 -30.69 -21.80
N VAL A 253 -3.08 -30.15 -21.73
CA VAL A 253 -2.27 -29.84 -22.90
C VAL A 253 -1.25 -30.94 -23.17
N GLU A 254 -0.54 -31.37 -22.13
CA GLU A 254 0.46 -32.46 -22.22
C GLU A 254 0.52 -33.26 -20.91
N GLY A 255 0.81 -34.56 -21.03
CA GLY A 255 0.80 -35.49 -19.91
C GLY A 255 -0.57 -36.10 -19.62
N ASP A 256 -0.60 -37.03 -18.67
CA ASP A 256 -1.81 -37.69 -18.20
C ASP A 256 -2.37 -36.92 -17.01
N TRP A 257 -3.55 -36.34 -17.17
CA TRP A 257 -4.28 -35.60 -16.14
C TRP A 257 -5.64 -36.25 -15.86
N ARG A 258 -5.96 -36.45 -14.59
CA ARG A 258 -7.24 -37.05 -14.15
C ARG A 258 -7.55 -36.66 -12.72
N VAL A 259 -8.83 -36.68 -12.35
CA VAL A 259 -9.21 -36.66 -10.94
C VAL A 259 -9.13 -38.09 -10.38
N ALA A 260 -8.44 -38.25 -9.26
CA ALA A 260 -8.33 -39.51 -8.54
C ALA A 260 -8.23 -39.22 -7.04
N ASP A 261 -9.01 -39.97 -6.23
CA ASP A 261 -9.04 -39.83 -4.77
C ASP A 261 -9.30 -38.40 -4.29
N GLY A 262 -10.22 -37.70 -4.98
CA GLY A 262 -10.61 -36.31 -4.66
C GLY A 262 -9.58 -35.25 -5.07
N ARG A 263 -8.57 -35.58 -5.89
CA ARG A 263 -7.53 -34.63 -6.30
C ARG A 263 -7.29 -34.65 -7.79
N LEU A 264 -6.87 -33.53 -8.36
CA LEU A 264 -6.31 -33.51 -9.71
C LEU A 264 -4.92 -34.11 -9.69
N VAL A 265 -4.71 -35.22 -10.39
CA VAL A 265 -3.42 -35.92 -10.50
C VAL A 265 -2.85 -35.74 -11.89
N GLY A 266 -1.64 -35.18 -11.97
CA GLY A 266 -0.86 -35.06 -13.20
C GLY A 266 0.33 -36.02 -13.23
N SER A 267 0.69 -36.53 -14.41
CA SER A 267 1.95 -37.24 -14.65
C SER A 267 2.41 -37.13 -16.11
N GLY A 268 3.70 -37.36 -16.41
CA GLY A 268 4.18 -37.35 -17.80
C GLY A 268 5.68 -37.54 -17.95
N GLY A 269 6.10 -37.96 -19.15
CA GLY A 269 7.52 -38.12 -19.51
C GLY A 269 8.23 -36.83 -19.95
N ASN A 270 7.45 -35.83 -20.39
CA ASN A 270 7.87 -34.47 -20.73
C ASN A 270 7.31 -33.48 -19.67
N ILE A 271 7.36 -32.17 -19.94
CA ILE A 271 6.69 -31.16 -19.10
C ILE A 271 5.18 -31.33 -19.27
N ALA A 272 4.53 -31.97 -18.30
CA ALA A 272 3.07 -32.12 -18.28
C ALA A 272 2.44 -30.78 -17.88
N ARG A 273 1.34 -30.42 -18.55
CA ARG A 273 0.68 -29.12 -18.42
C ARG A 273 -0.83 -29.24 -18.57
N ILE A 274 -1.55 -28.50 -17.75
CA ILE A 274 -2.99 -28.29 -17.82
C ILE A 274 -3.28 -26.82 -17.58
N THR A 275 -4.19 -26.22 -18.36
CA THR A 275 -4.59 -24.82 -18.22
C THR A 275 -6.05 -24.73 -17.76
N PHE A 276 -6.39 -23.66 -17.06
CA PHE A 276 -7.74 -23.37 -16.56
C PHE A 276 -7.89 -21.90 -16.16
N GLY A 277 -9.11 -21.50 -15.82
CA GLY A 277 -9.42 -20.16 -15.30
C GLY A 277 -9.39 -19.05 -16.36
N PRO A 278 -9.83 -17.83 -15.98
CA PRO A 278 -9.77 -16.65 -16.84
C PRO A 278 -8.36 -16.04 -16.89
N HIS A 279 -8.18 -15.08 -17.80
CA HIS A 279 -7.06 -14.14 -17.72
C HIS A 279 -7.33 -13.11 -16.60
N LEU A 280 -6.31 -12.77 -15.83
CA LEU A 280 -6.39 -11.84 -14.69
C LEU A 280 -5.11 -11.02 -14.63
N ASP A 281 -5.18 -9.72 -14.33
CA ASP A 281 -4.02 -8.84 -14.17
C ASP A 281 -3.44 -8.90 -12.76
N ASP A 282 -4.29 -8.67 -11.76
CA ASP A 282 -3.97 -8.70 -10.34
C ASP A 282 -4.78 -9.81 -9.67
N TYR A 283 -4.10 -10.80 -9.09
CA TYR A 283 -4.78 -11.97 -8.53
C TYR A 283 -3.96 -12.68 -7.47
N ARG A 284 -4.65 -13.43 -6.60
CA ARG A 284 -4.03 -14.42 -5.72
C ARG A 284 -4.44 -15.81 -6.14
N PHE A 285 -3.48 -16.69 -6.39
CA PHE A 285 -3.68 -18.08 -6.79
C PHE A 285 -3.17 -19.03 -5.70
N GLU A 286 -4.09 -19.72 -5.03
CA GLU A 286 -3.82 -20.72 -3.99
C GLU A 286 -4.07 -22.15 -4.48
N ALA A 287 -3.30 -23.10 -3.95
CA ALA A 287 -3.55 -24.53 -4.10
C ALA A 287 -2.90 -25.36 -2.98
N THR A 288 -3.54 -26.46 -2.59
CA THR A 288 -2.92 -27.55 -1.84
C THR A 288 -2.20 -28.50 -2.81
N VAL A 289 -0.87 -28.55 -2.73
CA VAL A 289 -0.03 -29.36 -3.63
C VAL A 289 0.62 -30.53 -2.90
N ARG A 290 0.80 -31.65 -3.60
CA ARG A 290 1.52 -32.83 -3.10
C ARG A 290 2.36 -33.48 -4.19
N PHE A 291 3.61 -33.80 -3.85
CA PHE A 291 4.42 -34.73 -4.64
C PHE A 291 4.04 -36.17 -4.31
N ASP A 292 3.39 -36.88 -5.23
CA ASP A 292 3.04 -38.30 -5.03
C ASP A 292 4.23 -39.22 -5.36
N ALA A 293 5.00 -38.87 -6.40
CA ALA A 293 6.23 -39.57 -6.77
C ALA A 293 7.20 -38.64 -7.48
N VAL A 294 8.50 -38.77 -7.20
CA VAL A 294 9.53 -37.87 -7.73
C VAL A 294 10.68 -38.68 -8.32
N ALA A 295 11.06 -38.39 -9.57
CA ALA A 295 12.14 -39.11 -10.22
C ALA A 295 13.52 -38.82 -9.61
N ASN A 296 13.76 -37.57 -9.18
CA ASN A 296 14.90 -37.15 -8.36
C ASN A 296 14.68 -35.74 -7.79
N ALA A 297 15.49 -35.32 -6.82
CA ALA A 297 15.31 -34.07 -6.07
C ALA A 297 15.34 -32.77 -6.90
N SER A 298 15.88 -32.78 -8.12
CA SER A 298 15.89 -31.58 -8.98
C SER A 298 14.58 -31.38 -9.76
N ARG A 299 13.62 -32.30 -9.64
CA ARG A 299 12.33 -32.26 -10.33
C ARG A 299 11.31 -31.46 -9.52
N TRP A 300 10.33 -30.91 -10.24
CA TRP A 300 9.48 -29.84 -9.74
C TRP A 300 8.05 -29.98 -10.26
N LEU A 301 7.14 -29.36 -9.51
CA LEU A 301 5.79 -28.97 -9.92
C LEU A 301 5.69 -27.44 -9.84
N ALA A 302 4.70 -26.83 -10.49
CA ALA A 302 4.56 -25.39 -10.53
C ALA A 302 3.13 -24.92 -10.76
N LEU A 303 2.81 -23.76 -10.21
CA LEU A 303 1.63 -22.96 -10.55
C LEU A 303 1.96 -22.11 -11.78
N GLY A 304 1.14 -22.20 -12.81
CA GLY A 304 1.20 -21.37 -14.00
C GLY A 304 0.59 -20.01 -13.76
N LEU A 305 1.39 -18.95 -13.90
CA LEU A 305 0.97 -17.58 -13.62
C LEU A 305 0.53 -16.84 -14.89
N ASP A 306 1.11 -17.22 -16.02
CA ASP A 306 0.78 -16.65 -17.31
C ASP A 306 1.11 -17.71 -18.37
N ILE A 307 0.15 -18.61 -18.62
CA ILE A 307 0.28 -19.67 -19.61
C ILE A 307 -0.69 -19.37 -20.74
N GLN A 308 -0.19 -19.35 -21.97
CA GLN A 308 -1.04 -19.27 -23.15
C GLN A 308 -2.15 -20.34 -23.10
N PRO A 309 -3.40 -20.06 -23.50
CA PRO A 309 -4.50 -21.00 -23.32
C PRO A 309 -4.28 -22.40 -23.93
N ASN A 310 -3.46 -22.47 -24.99
CA ASN A 310 -3.06 -23.71 -25.65
C ASN A 310 -1.81 -24.40 -25.03
N GLY A 311 -1.25 -23.85 -23.96
CA GLY A 311 -0.04 -24.29 -23.26
C GLY A 311 1.28 -24.10 -24.01
N ALA A 312 1.29 -23.29 -25.08
CA ALA A 312 2.51 -22.96 -25.82
C ALA A 312 3.40 -21.99 -25.03
N ALA A 313 4.70 -22.02 -25.32
CA ALA A 313 5.62 -20.99 -24.84
C ALA A 313 5.41 -19.67 -25.62
N PRO A 314 5.70 -18.49 -25.02
CA PRO A 314 6.24 -18.31 -23.67
C PRO A 314 5.21 -18.53 -22.57
N TRP A 315 5.68 -18.87 -21.36
CA TRP A 315 4.85 -18.85 -20.16
C TRP A 315 5.66 -18.55 -18.90
N GLN A 316 4.97 -18.07 -17.86
CA GLN A 316 5.50 -17.85 -16.52
C GLN A 316 4.96 -18.86 -15.52
N GLN A 317 5.80 -19.25 -14.57
CA GLN A 317 5.40 -20.16 -13.52
C GLN A 317 6.12 -19.89 -12.20
N ALA A 318 5.45 -20.32 -11.14
CA ALA A 318 5.95 -20.43 -9.79
C ALA A 318 6.26 -21.91 -9.51
N ALA A 319 7.54 -22.33 -9.53
CA ALA A 319 7.95 -23.73 -9.33
C ALA A 319 8.49 -24.06 -7.92
N VAL A 320 8.15 -25.26 -7.46
CA VAL A 320 8.53 -25.82 -6.15
C VAL A 320 9.17 -27.21 -6.32
N ARG A 321 10.14 -27.55 -5.46
CA ARG A 321 10.85 -28.85 -5.43
C ARG A 321 10.57 -29.60 -4.13
N THR A 322 10.94 -30.88 -4.07
CA THR A 322 10.81 -31.66 -2.80
C THR A 322 11.77 -31.18 -1.70
N THR A 323 12.93 -30.65 -2.07
CA THR A 323 13.96 -30.10 -1.17
C THR A 323 13.82 -28.59 -1.03
N THR A 324 12.63 -28.12 -0.65
CA THR A 324 12.31 -26.69 -0.61
C THR A 324 13.14 -25.87 0.37
N SER A 325 13.75 -26.49 1.38
CA SER A 325 14.62 -25.79 2.35
C SER A 325 16.04 -25.51 1.84
N THR A 326 16.34 -25.87 0.59
CA THR A 326 17.64 -25.61 -0.07
C THR A 326 17.56 -24.38 -0.99
N GLY A 327 18.69 -23.73 -1.29
CA GLY A 327 18.78 -22.39 -1.92
C GLY A 327 18.04 -22.15 -3.25
N SER A 328 17.42 -23.16 -3.84
CA SER A 328 16.56 -23.08 -5.03
C SER A 328 15.31 -23.95 -4.84
N GLY A 329 14.70 -23.89 -3.66
CA GLY A 329 13.57 -24.70 -3.28
C GLY A 329 12.26 -24.26 -3.93
N VAL A 330 12.08 -22.95 -4.01
CA VAL A 330 11.02 -22.24 -4.73
C VAL A 330 11.63 -21.28 -5.75
N GLU A 331 10.95 -21.02 -6.87
CA GLU A 331 11.46 -20.13 -7.92
C GLU A 331 10.35 -19.54 -8.80
N PHE A 332 10.51 -18.28 -9.19
CA PHE A 332 9.80 -17.75 -10.35
C PHE A 332 10.63 -18.05 -11.60
N ALA A 333 10.00 -18.69 -12.59
CA ALA A 333 10.67 -19.16 -13.79
C ALA A 333 9.84 -18.89 -15.05
N GLN A 334 10.55 -18.59 -16.13
CA GLN A 334 10.00 -18.32 -17.44
C GLN A 334 10.47 -19.36 -18.45
N MET A 335 9.54 -19.89 -19.24
CA MET A 335 9.87 -20.55 -20.49
C MET A 335 9.76 -19.55 -21.65
N ASN A 336 10.82 -19.42 -22.47
CA ASN A 336 10.77 -18.61 -23.68
C ASN A 336 10.26 -19.40 -24.90
N ILE A 337 9.99 -18.71 -26.01
CA ILE A 337 9.49 -19.29 -27.26
C ILE A 337 10.39 -20.40 -27.86
N ASP A 338 11.69 -20.36 -27.55
CA ASP A 338 12.67 -21.34 -28.01
C ASP A 338 12.78 -22.57 -27.08
N GLY A 339 11.99 -22.62 -26.00
CA GLY A 339 11.99 -23.71 -25.04
C GLY A 339 13.15 -23.68 -24.05
N GLN A 340 13.73 -22.50 -23.81
CA GLN A 340 14.77 -22.28 -22.79
C GLN A 340 14.19 -21.64 -21.54
N TRP A 341 14.73 -22.04 -20.38
CA TRP A 341 14.36 -21.50 -19.08
C TRP A 341 15.17 -20.26 -18.74
N TYR A 342 14.48 -19.25 -18.21
CA TYR A 342 15.05 -18.12 -17.49
C TYR A 342 14.49 -18.14 -16.07
N VAL A 343 15.36 -18.14 -15.05
CA VAL A 343 14.97 -18.26 -13.64
C VAL A 343 15.54 -17.06 -12.88
N PRO A 344 14.82 -15.92 -12.86
CA PRO A 344 15.32 -14.69 -12.25
C PRO A 344 15.35 -14.73 -10.72
N PHE A 345 14.44 -15.48 -10.08
CA PHE A 345 14.26 -15.46 -8.63
C PHE A 345 14.21 -16.88 -8.05
N THR A 346 14.95 -17.11 -6.97
CA THR A 346 14.98 -18.37 -6.24
C THR A 346 14.96 -18.12 -4.73
N GLY A 347 14.24 -18.95 -3.98
CA GLY A 347 14.12 -18.85 -2.52
C GLY A 347 14.14 -20.21 -1.83
N THR A 348 13.97 -20.17 -0.51
CA THR A 348 13.93 -21.34 0.39
C THR A 348 12.66 -21.31 1.22
N ALA A 349 11.98 -22.43 1.35
CA ALA A 349 10.88 -22.60 2.30
C ALA A 349 11.40 -22.95 3.71
N PRO A 350 10.59 -22.77 4.78
CA PRO A 350 10.97 -23.10 6.15
C PRO A 350 11.30 -24.59 6.36
N TYR A 351 10.75 -25.48 5.53
CA TYR A 351 11.03 -26.92 5.55
C TYR A 351 10.85 -27.56 4.17
N ASP A 352 11.29 -28.81 4.02
CA ASP A 352 11.14 -29.60 2.80
C ASP A 352 9.69 -30.08 2.58
N ALA A 353 9.10 -29.75 1.43
CA ALA A 353 7.78 -30.25 1.01
C ALA A 353 7.73 -31.79 1.02
N GLY A 354 8.84 -32.43 0.65
CA GLY A 354 8.97 -33.89 0.67
C GLY A 354 8.02 -34.59 -0.32
N THR A 355 7.79 -35.89 -0.09
CA THR A 355 6.91 -36.74 -0.91
C THR A 355 5.81 -37.31 -0.03
N GLY A 356 4.57 -37.29 -0.53
CA GLY A 356 3.40 -37.84 0.17
C GLY A 356 2.81 -36.93 1.25
N ARG A 357 3.20 -35.64 1.27
CA ARG A 357 2.72 -34.61 2.21
C ARG A 357 2.06 -33.48 1.42
N ASP A 358 0.94 -33.00 1.94
CA ASP A 358 0.27 -31.81 1.43
C ASP A 358 0.97 -30.54 1.93
N VAL A 359 1.09 -29.57 1.05
CA VAL A 359 1.65 -28.23 1.32
C VAL A 359 0.71 -27.22 0.70
N ARG A 360 0.34 -26.18 1.44
CA ARG A 360 -0.45 -25.07 0.90
C ARG A 360 0.50 -24.04 0.29
N VAL A 361 0.27 -23.67 -0.96
CA VAL A 361 1.03 -22.63 -1.64
C VAL A 361 0.09 -21.54 -2.13
N ALA A 362 0.56 -20.30 -2.12
CA ALA A 362 -0.17 -19.19 -2.73
C ALA A 362 0.80 -18.26 -3.45
N ILE A 363 0.36 -17.74 -4.60
CA ILE A 363 1.09 -16.71 -5.34
C ILE A 363 0.19 -15.48 -5.44
N VAL A 364 0.65 -14.35 -4.93
CA VAL A 364 -0.02 -13.05 -5.08
C VAL A 364 0.65 -12.34 -6.23
N VAL A 365 -0.11 -11.90 -7.22
CA VAL A 365 0.38 -11.26 -8.44
C VAL A 365 -0.23 -9.88 -8.55
N HIS A 366 0.62 -8.88 -8.77
CA HIS A 366 0.23 -7.50 -9.07
C HIS A 366 0.97 -7.01 -10.30
N GLY A 367 0.28 -6.88 -11.44
CA GLY A 367 0.90 -6.56 -12.72
C GLY A 367 2.09 -7.47 -13.05
N ASP A 368 3.31 -6.93 -13.08
CA ASP A 368 4.55 -7.68 -13.33
C ASP A 368 5.29 -8.13 -12.06
N ARG A 369 4.66 -8.00 -10.88
CA ARG A 369 5.22 -8.42 -9.57
C ARG A 369 4.48 -9.64 -9.04
N ALA A 370 5.18 -10.50 -8.31
CA ALA A 370 4.56 -11.56 -7.55
C ALA A 370 5.27 -11.89 -6.25
N GLU A 371 4.49 -12.38 -5.31
CA GLU A 371 4.91 -12.87 -4.01
C GLU A 371 4.57 -14.34 -3.88
N TRP A 372 5.47 -15.10 -3.28
CA TRP A 372 5.36 -16.52 -3.05
C TRP A 372 5.13 -16.81 -1.58
N TYR A 373 4.06 -17.53 -1.28
CA TYR A 373 3.73 -18.02 0.05
C TYR A 373 3.79 -19.54 0.11
N PHE A 374 4.40 -20.06 1.19
CA PHE A 374 4.51 -21.47 1.51
C PHE A 374 3.95 -21.68 2.92
N ASP A 375 2.83 -22.39 3.02
CA ASP A 375 2.00 -22.55 4.23
C ASP A 375 1.72 -21.21 4.93
N GLY A 376 1.32 -20.21 4.15
CA GLY A 376 1.00 -18.87 4.67
C GLY A 376 2.21 -17.97 4.93
N GLN A 377 3.43 -18.50 4.93
CA GLN A 377 4.64 -17.68 5.08
C GLN A 377 5.15 -17.18 3.72
N LYS A 378 5.37 -15.87 3.57
CA LYS A 378 6.08 -15.30 2.40
C LYS A 378 7.52 -15.81 2.38
N VAL A 379 7.94 -16.45 1.30
CA VAL A 379 9.27 -17.10 1.16
C VAL A 379 10.07 -16.61 -0.05
N LEU A 380 9.42 -15.93 -1.00
CA LEU A 380 10.06 -15.33 -2.17
C LEU A 380 9.19 -14.20 -2.71
N ASP A 381 9.80 -13.20 -3.32
CA ASP A 381 9.16 -12.18 -4.13
C ASP A 381 9.96 -11.98 -5.43
N GLY A 382 9.31 -11.44 -6.45
CA GLY A 382 9.92 -11.18 -7.75
C GLY A 382 9.15 -10.12 -8.53
N SER A 383 9.86 -9.42 -9.41
CA SER A 383 9.33 -8.41 -10.33
C SER A 383 9.71 -8.74 -11.78
N GLN A 384 9.20 -7.99 -12.76
CA GLN A 384 9.45 -8.23 -14.19
C GLN A 384 8.92 -9.59 -14.71
N LEU A 385 7.82 -10.08 -14.15
CA LEU A 385 7.07 -11.18 -14.73
C LEU A 385 6.56 -10.75 -16.11
N LEU A 386 6.91 -11.49 -17.16
CA LEU A 386 6.32 -11.22 -18.47
C LEU A 386 4.86 -11.61 -18.44
N ARG A 387 3.99 -10.61 -18.60
CA ARG A 387 2.55 -10.78 -18.73
C ARG A 387 2.15 -10.78 -20.19
N SER A 388 1.33 -11.75 -20.59
CA SER A 388 0.71 -11.76 -21.92
C SER A 388 -0.72 -11.25 -21.81
N ALA A 389 -1.25 -10.68 -22.90
CA ALA A 389 -2.59 -10.09 -22.92
C ALA A 389 -3.72 -11.13 -22.78
N ASP A 390 -3.41 -12.42 -22.89
CA ASP A 390 -4.36 -13.53 -22.89
C ASP A 390 -3.89 -14.74 -22.08
N GLY A 391 -2.85 -14.58 -21.25
CA GLY A 391 -2.29 -15.64 -20.41
C GLY A 391 -3.27 -16.06 -19.32
N ILE A 392 -3.46 -17.35 -19.15
CA ILE A 392 -4.33 -17.93 -18.13
C ILE A 392 -3.54 -18.76 -17.12
N LEU A 393 -4.25 -19.30 -16.14
CA LEU A 393 -3.68 -20.09 -15.06
C LEU A 393 -3.46 -21.54 -15.49
N GLY A 394 -2.69 -22.27 -14.70
CA GLY A 394 -2.51 -23.70 -14.93
C GLY A 394 -1.61 -24.37 -13.92
N PHE A 395 -1.33 -25.64 -14.17
CA PHE A 395 -0.26 -26.37 -13.51
C PHE A 395 0.72 -26.90 -14.53
N THR A 396 2.00 -26.82 -14.20
CA THR A 396 3.06 -27.43 -14.99
C THR A 396 3.93 -28.30 -14.09
N GLN A 397 4.47 -29.38 -14.62
CA GLN A 397 5.30 -30.28 -13.82
C GLN A 397 6.24 -31.09 -14.70
N ASN A 398 7.40 -31.45 -14.17
CA ASN A 398 8.41 -32.18 -14.93
C ASN A 398 9.10 -33.23 -14.07
N GLY A 399 8.99 -34.50 -14.46
CA GLY A 399 9.64 -35.62 -13.79
C GLY A 399 9.06 -35.96 -12.41
N VAL A 400 7.82 -35.54 -12.16
CA VAL A 400 7.04 -35.85 -10.95
C VAL A 400 5.66 -36.39 -11.35
N THR A 401 5.09 -37.20 -10.46
CA THR A 401 3.63 -37.35 -10.32
C THR A 401 3.25 -36.47 -9.14
N ALA A 402 2.33 -35.56 -9.35
CA ALA A 402 1.87 -34.63 -8.33
C ALA A 402 0.35 -34.52 -8.36
N SER A 403 -0.21 -34.13 -7.22
CA SER A 403 -1.65 -33.93 -7.06
C SER A 403 -1.97 -32.58 -6.43
N TYR A 404 -3.06 -32.00 -6.90
CA TYR A 404 -3.53 -30.65 -6.59
C TYR A 404 -4.96 -30.73 -6.07
N ASP A 405 -5.28 -29.85 -5.14
CA ASP A 405 -6.54 -29.80 -4.41
C ASP A 405 -6.74 -28.39 -3.83
N ASP A 406 -7.94 -28.10 -3.35
CA ASP A 406 -8.31 -26.81 -2.72
C ASP A 406 -7.81 -25.60 -3.54
N ILE A 407 -8.12 -25.58 -4.83
CA ILE A 407 -7.72 -24.47 -5.69
C ILE A 407 -8.64 -23.28 -5.39
N ALA A 408 -8.06 -22.11 -5.16
CA ALA A 408 -8.81 -20.87 -5.04
C ALA A 408 -8.05 -19.73 -5.72
N VAL A 409 -8.77 -18.93 -6.51
CA VAL A 409 -8.23 -17.78 -7.21
C VAL A 409 -9.10 -16.56 -6.91
N TYR A 410 -8.45 -15.52 -6.43
CA TYR A 410 -9.07 -14.24 -6.08
C TYR A 410 -8.56 -13.18 -7.03
N GLU A 411 -9.46 -12.42 -7.66
CA GLU A 411 -9.11 -11.20 -8.39
C GLU A 411 -8.91 -10.07 -7.38
N LEU A 412 -7.73 -9.47 -7.40
CA LEU A 412 -7.35 -8.40 -6.47
C LEU A 412 -7.69 -7.06 -7.10
N GLN A 413 -7.86 -6.03 -6.27
CA GLN A 413 -7.84 -4.67 -6.80
C GLN A 413 -6.42 -4.34 -7.30
N PRO A 414 -6.28 -3.60 -8.41
CA PRO A 414 -4.99 -3.05 -8.78
C PRO A 414 -4.43 -2.26 -7.60
N LEU A 415 -3.12 -2.36 -7.37
CA LEU A 415 -2.47 -1.45 -6.43
C LEU A 415 -2.77 -0.02 -6.86
N PRO A 416 -3.13 0.89 -5.93
CA PRO A 416 -3.39 2.27 -6.29
C PRO A 416 -2.16 2.81 -7.01
N GLU A 417 -2.35 3.35 -8.22
CA GLU A 417 -1.27 4.11 -8.87
C GLU A 417 -0.80 5.17 -7.87
N PRO A 418 0.53 5.41 -7.72
CA PRO A 418 1.00 6.43 -6.82
C PRO A 418 0.30 7.74 -7.20
N GLU A 419 -0.59 8.21 -6.33
CA GLU A 419 -1.27 9.49 -6.51
C GLU A 419 -0.15 10.52 -6.69
N LEU A 420 -0.03 11.07 -7.90
CA LEU A 420 0.88 12.19 -8.14
C LEU A 420 0.53 13.25 -7.11
N LEU A 421 1.51 13.58 -6.26
CA LEU A 421 1.33 14.54 -5.17
C LEU A 421 0.61 15.78 -5.73
N PRO A 422 -0.32 16.37 -4.97
CA PRO A 422 -1.17 17.49 -5.43
C PRO A 422 -0.40 18.75 -5.89
N CYS A 423 0.94 18.73 -5.83
CA CYS A 423 1.84 19.81 -6.24
C CYS A 423 2.98 19.37 -7.17
N ILE A 424 2.83 18.29 -7.93
CA ILE A 424 3.66 18.09 -9.13
C ILE A 424 2.89 18.71 -10.30
N PRO A 425 3.35 19.82 -10.92
CA PRO A 425 2.69 20.36 -12.08
C PRO A 425 2.52 19.29 -13.15
N GLY A 426 1.49 19.42 -14.01
CA GLY A 426 1.54 18.79 -15.33
C GLY A 426 2.87 19.09 -16.03
N THR A 427 3.26 18.31 -17.04
CA THR A 427 4.52 18.57 -17.78
C THR A 427 4.58 20.04 -18.22
N VAL A 428 5.68 20.71 -17.86
CA VAL A 428 5.82 22.16 -18.07
C VAL A 428 6.13 22.43 -19.54
N ASN A 429 5.37 23.33 -20.18
CA ASN A 429 5.64 23.66 -21.58
C ASN A 429 6.90 24.52 -21.73
N PRO A 430 7.60 24.46 -22.87
CA PRO A 430 8.70 25.37 -23.17
C PRO A 430 8.34 26.83 -22.95
N GLY A 431 9.11 27.54 -22.14
CA GLY A 431 8.87 28.93 -21.75
C GLY A 431 8.02 29.10 -20.50
N GLN A 432 7.57 28.03 -19.85
CA GLN A 432 6.93 28.07 -18.54
C GLN A 432 7.92 27.81 -17.40
N THR A 433 7.71 28.47 -16.25
CA THR A 433 8.55 28.37 -15.05
C THR A 433 8.17 27.15 -14.23
N GLY A 434 9.06 26.15 -14.11
CA GLY A 434 8.84 24.96 -13.28
C GLY A 434 8.94 25.20 -11.77
N VAL A 435 8.80 24.14 -10.97
CA VAL A 435 8.87 24.21 -9.50
C VAL A 435 10.26 24.59 -9.00
N ILE A 436 10.29 25.29 -7.87
CA ILE A 436 11.49 25.76 -7.19
C ILE A 436 11.79 24.83 -6.02
N ILE A 437 12.96 24.18 -6.07
CA ILE A 437 13.39 23.22 -5.08
C ILE A 437 14.64 23.76 -4.37
N GLY A 438 14.54 24.01 -3.07
CA GLY A 438 15.68 24.48 -2.26
C GLY A 438 16.65 23.34 -1.92
N HIS A 439 17.83 23.32 -2.55
CA HIS A 439 18.86 22.30 -2.35
C HIS A 439 19.45 22.36 -0.94
N ARG A 440 19.24 21.29 -0.17
CA ARG A 440 19.57 21.20 1.27
C ARG A 440 18.90 22.30 2.09
N GLY A 441 17.68 22.68 1.70
CA GLY A 441 16.97 23.89 2.13
C GLY A 441 17.44 25.16 1.41
N TYR A 442 17.36 26.32 2.07
CA TYR A 442 17.92 27.58 1.53
C TYR A 442 19.41 27.71 1.89
N SER A 443 20.22 26.79 1.36
CA SER A 443 21.64 26.61 1.73
C SER A 443 22.55 27.81 1.43
N SER A 444 22.17 28.70 0.51
CA SER A 444 22.90 29.98 0.32
C SER A 444 22.61 31.04 1.40
N ARG A 445 21.64 30.81 2.29
CA ARG A 445 21.26 31.72 3.40
C ARG A 445 21.27 31.09 4.79
N ALA A 446 21.48 29.78 4.90
CA ALA A 446 21.54 29.03 6.14
C ALA A 446 22.43 27.78 5.99
N PRO A 447 22.91 27.17 7.09
CA PRO A 447 23.70 25.95 7.03
C PRO A 447 22.91 24.82 6.37
N GLU A 448 23.48 24.17 5.37
CA GLU A 448 22.84 23.08 4.61
C GLU A 448 22.33 21.95 5.52
N ASN A 449 21.21 21.31 5.16
CA ASN A 449 20.64 20.16 5.89
C ASN A 449 20.36 20.44 7.37
N THR A 450 19.86 21.65 7.68
CA THR A 450 19.44 22.04 9.03
C THR A 450 18.03 22.63 9.04
N MET A 451 17.32 22.55 10.17
CA MET A 451 16.00 23.17 10.32
C MET A 451 15.98 24.67 9.92
N PRO A 452 16.98 25.51 10.29
CA PRO A 452 17.03 26.89 9.80
C PRO A 452 17.13 27.06 8.27
N ALA A 453 17.67 26.08 7.53
CA ALA A 453 17.68 26.13 6.07
C ALA A 453 16.33 25.70 5.48
N ILE A 454 15.71 24.68 6.07
CA ILE A 454 14.39 24.17 5.67
C ILE A 454 13.31 25.24 5.88
N GLU A 455 13.22 25.81 7.09
CA GLU A 455 12.27 26.88 7.42
C GLU A 455 12.44 28.11 6.53
N ARG A 456 13.68 28.42 6.12
CA ARG A 456 13.94 29.54 5.21
C ARG A 456 13.53 29.24 3.77
N ALA A 457 13.58 27.99 3.33
CA ALA A 457 13.11 27.61 1.99
C ALA A 457 11.59 27.83 1.90
N GLU A 458 10.84 27.39 2.91
CA GLU A 458 9.39 27.67 3.02
C GLU A 458 9.12 29.19 3.05
N GLN A 459 9.82 29.94 3.90
CA GLN A 459 9.66 31.41 3.98
C GLN A 459 9.98 32.14 2.67
N ALA A 460 10.89 31.59 1.86
CA ALA A 460 11.24 32.11 0.55
C ALA A 460 10.21 31.71 -0.54
N GLY A 461 9.21 30.92 -0.18
CA GLY A 461 8.19 30.40 -1.09
C GLY A 461 8.75 29.37 -2.05
N ALA A 462 9.70 28.52 -1.64
CA ALA A 462 10.06 27.34 -2.44
C ALA A 462 8.87 26.35 -2.46
N ASP A 463 8.67 25.65 -3.58
CA ASP A 463 7.59 24.65 -3.70
C ASP A 463 7.98 23.34 -3.01
N TYR A 464 9.28 23.02 -3.07
CA TYR A 464 9.91 21.90 -2.36
C TYR A 464 11.18 22.37 -1.67
N PHE A 465 11.58 21.67 -0.62
CA PHE A 465 12.96 21.63 -0.18
C PHE A 465 13.52 20.22 -0.41
N GLU A 466 14.79 20.17 -0.77
CA GLU A 466 15.54 18.94 -0.89
C GLU A 466 16.44 18.79 0.34
N ILE A 467 16.60 17.58 0.86
CA ILE A 467 17.54 17.25 1.95
C ILE A 467 18.17 15.86 1.72
N ASP A 468 19.36 15.72 2.28
CA ASP A 468 20.11 14.46 2.30
C ASP A 468 19.89 13.73 3.63
N ILE A 469 19.52 12.46 3.58
CA ILE A 469 19.52 11.58 4.76
C ILE A 469 20.58 10.49 4.68
N ASP A 470 21.16 10.20 5.84
CA ASP A 470 22.01 9.03 6.13
C ASP A 470 21.62 8.48 7.52
N TYR A 471 22.24 7.41 8.00
CA TYR A 471 21.95 6.81 9.31
C TYR A 471 23.18 6.74 10.23
N THR A 472 22.94 6.82 11.53
CA THR A 472 23.97 6.60 12.56
C THR A 472 24.27 5.11 12.75
N ALA A 473 25.32 4.78 13.50
CA ALA A 473 25.70 3.39 13.81
C ALA A 473 24.60 2.57 14.51
N ASP A 474 23.71 3.26 15.24
CA ASP A 474 22.52 2.72 15.92
C ASP A 474 21.24 2.82 15.07
N GLY A 475 21.35 3.16 13.79
CA GLY A 475 20.27 3.09 12.80
C GLY A 475 19.32 4.28 12.80
N VAL A 476 19.67 5.39 13.45
CA VAL A 476 18.82 6.61 13.48
C VAL A 476 19.03 7.41 12.20
N PRO A 477 17.98 7.69 11.40
CA PRO A 477 18.09 8.54 10.22
C PRO A 477 18.33 10.01 10.60
N VAL A 478 19.34 10.63 10.00
CA VAL A 478 19.78 12.01 10.27
C VAL A 478 20.09 12.76 8.99
N LEU A 479 20.03 14.08 9.06
CA LEU A 479 20.30 14.95 7.91
C LEU A 479 21.82 15.19 7.76
N LEU A 480 22.43 14.60 6.74
CA LEU A 480 23.85 14.78 6.44
C LEU A 480 24.16 14.40 4.98
N HIS A 481 24.89 15.26 4.28
CA HIS A 481 25.28 15.01 2.89
C HIS A 481 26.52 14.11 2.76
N ASP A 482 27.54 14.39 3.57
CA ASP A 482 28.86 13.75 3.44
C ASP A 482 28.89 12.44 4.25
N ASP A 483 29.71 11.47 3.82
CA ASP A 483 30.06 10.29 4.63
C ASP A 483 30.60 10.63 6.03
N THR A 484 31.08 11.87 6.23
CA THR A 484 31.80 12.31 7.42
C THR A 484 31.26 13.62 7.98
N LEU A 485 31.32 13.76 9.30
CA LEU A 485 30.85 14.93 10.05
C LEU A 485 31.72 16.19 9.86
N ASP A 486 32.94 16.04 9.37
CA ASP A 486 34.04 17.00 9.45
C ASP A 486 33.78 18.36 8.75
N ARG A 487 33.01 18.38 7.65
CA ARG A 487 32.83 19.60 6.84
C ARG A 487 31.79 20.55 7.43
N THR A 488 30.67 20.00 7.90
CA THR A 488 29.46 20.76 8.25
C THR A 488 29.13 20.71 9.73
N THR A 489 30.02 20.13 10.56
CA THR A 489 29.85 20.13 12.01
C THR A 489 31.17 20.43 12.72
N ASP A 490 31.14 20.54 14.05
CA ASP A 490 32.34 20.54 14.90
C ASP A 490 32.83 19.14 15.33
N GLY A 491 32.17 18.08 14.84
CA GLY A 491 32.55 16.69 15.03
C GLY A 491 33.53 16.18 13.96
N THR A 492 34.03 14.96 14.18
CA THR A 492 34.89 14.24 13.22
C THR A 492 34.49 12.77 13.11
N GLY A 493 34.67 12.16 11.94
CA GLY A 493 34.48 10.72 11.73
C GLY A 493 33.33 10.39 10.78
N ARG A 494 33.21 9.10 10.41
CA ARG A 494 32.14 8.62 9.52
C ARG A 494 30.81 8.54 10.27
N ILE A 495 29.72 8.88 9.60
CA ILE A 495 28.39 8.85 10.22
C ILE A 495 27.97 7.43 10.66
N HIS A 496 28.30 6.42 9.86
CA HIS A 496 28.04 5.00 10.18
C HIS A 496 28.86 4.45 11.36
N ASP A 497 29.85 5.18 11.87
CA ASP A 497 30.73 4.73 12.96
C ASP A 497 30.35 5.34 14.33
N VAL A 498 29.35 6.22 14.38
CA VAL A 498 28.97 6.97 15.59
C VAL A 498 27.48 6.90 15.88
N THR A 499 27.09 7.00 17.15
CA THR A 499 25.70 6.90 17.59
C THR A 499 24.96 8.23 17.53
N TRP A 500 23.62 8.19 17.50
CA TRP A 500 22.78 9.38 17.61
C TRP A 500 23.11 10.25 18.83
N ASP A 501 23.36 9.60 19.98
CA ASP A 501 23.77 10.27 21.22
C ASP A 501 24.99 11.19 21.07
N TYR A 502 25.91 10.86 20.15
CA TYR A 502 27.02 11.75 19.84
C TYR A 502 26.60 12.81 18.82
N VAL A 503 25.94 12.42 17.73
CA VAL A 503 25.57 13.32 16.62
C VAL A 503 24.68 14.47 17.10
N GLN A 504 23.69 14.21 17.94
CA GLN A 504 22.78 15.25 18.47
C GLN A 504 23.49 16.32 19.32
N THR A 505 24.72 16.07 19.77
CA THR A 505 25.50 17.05 20.56
C THR A 505 26.22 18.07 19.69
N LEU A 506 26.44 17.78 18.41
CA LEU A 506 27.28 18.56 17.51
C LEU A 506 26.66 19.91 17.14
N ASP A 507 27.52 20.85 16.75
CA ASP A 507 27.14 22.13 16.17
C ASP A 507 27.28 22.06 14.64
N ALA A 508 26.15 22.07 13.95
CA ALA A 508 26.03 22.02 12.50
C ALA A 508 25.90 23.40 11.82
N GLY A 509 26.07 24.50 12.57
CA GLY A 509 25.84 25.85 12.07
C GLY A 509 27.02 26.81 12.19
N SER A 510 27.89 26.63 13.17
CA SER A 510 29.04 27.52 13.43
C SER A 510 30.00 27.65 12.24
N TRP A 511 30.13 26.61 11.41
CA TRP A 511 30.97 26.63 10.21
C TRP A 511 30.44 27.60 9.14
N TYR A 512 29.13 27.84 9.13
CA TYR A 512 28.45 28.70 8.16
C TYR A 512 28.53 30.17 8.56
N GLY A 513 28.22 30.48 9.83
CA GLY A 513 28.19 31.85 10.32
C GLY A 513 27.90 31.97 11.82
N PRO A 514 28.33 33.07 12.47
CA PRO A 514 28.18 33.27 13.90
C PRO A 514 26.71 33.35 14.38
N GLU A 515 25.77 33.65 13.49
CA GLU A 515 24.33 33.68 13.78
C GLU A 515 23.70 32.28 13.90
N PHE A 516 24.42 31.23 13.48
CA PHE A 516 23.98 29.84 13.50
C PHE A 516 24.70 28.98 14.56
N VAL A 517 25.43 29.62 15.49
CA VAL A 517 26.09 28.91 16.58
C VAL A 517 25.06 28.13 17.39
N GLY A 518 25.32 26.84 17.58
CA GLY A 518 24.48 25.92 18.33
C GLY A 518 23.38 25.22 17.54
N THR A 519 23.24 25.48 16.24
CA THR A 519 22.36 24.70 15.36
C THR A 519 22.75 23.22 15.41
N LYS A 520 21.77 22.33 15.52
CA LYS A 520 21.99 20.88 15.62
C LYS A 520 21.90 20.19 14.27
N VAL A 521 22.48 19.00 14.19
CA VAL A 521 22.19 18.03 13.12
C VAL A 521 20.77 17.52 13.37
N PRO A 522 19.79 17.77 12.48
CA PRO A 522 18.43 17.28 12.66
C PRO A 522 18.34 15.76 12.50
N SER A 523 17.41 15.14 13.23
CA SER A 523 16.94 13.80 12.86
C SER A 523 15.92 13.91 11.71
N PHE A 524 15.73 12.83 10.97
CA PHE A 524 14.67 12.79 9.97
C PHE A 524 13.28 12.94 10.62
N GLU A 525 13.08 12.32 11.79
CA GLU A 525 11.85 12.45 12.59
C GLU A 525 11.51 13.92 12.93
N GLU A 526 12.51 14.74 13.28
CA GLU A 526 12.31 16.17 13.54
C GLU A 526 11.78 16.93 12.31
N VAL A 527 12.28 16.56 11.12
CA VAL A 527 11.81 17.15 9.86
C VAL A 527 10.37 16.73 9.56
N LEU A 528 10.02 15.45 9.76
CA LEU A 528 8.68 14.96 9.49
C LEU A 528 7.64 15.53 10.46
N ASP A 529 7.99 15.71 11.74
CA ASP A 529 7.12 16.38 12.71
C ASP A 529 6.75 17.79 12.26
N TRP A 530 7.76 18.56 11.82
CA TRP A 530 7.58 19.91 11.28
C TRP A 530 6.80 19.92 9.96
N LEU A 531 7.05 18.95 9.07
CA LEU A 531 6.46 18.87 7.74
C LEU A 531 4.94 18.69 7.76
N GLN A 532 4.35 18.15 8.83
CA GLN A 532 2.89 17.98 8.96
C GLN A 532 2.13 19.30 8.71
N ASP A 533 2.59 20.38 9.35
CA ASP A 533 1.92 21.69 9.31
C ASP A 533 2.50 22.64 8.24
N ALA A 534 3.63 22.28 7.62
CA ALA A 534 4.33 23.12 6.66
C ALA A 534 3.63 23.17 5.28
N ASP A 535 3.73 24.32 4.61
CA ASP A 535 3.17 24.58 3.26
C ASP A 535 4.27 24.46 2.18
N ILE A 536 5.00 23.35 2.25
CA ILE A 536 6.10 23.00 1.34
C ILE A 536 6.22 21.47 1.26
N HIS A 537 6.75 20.97 0.14
CA HIS A 537 6.98 19.55 -0.08
C HIS A 537 8.45 19.17 0.11
N LEU A 538 8.71 17.87 0.25
CA LEU A 538 10.03 17.31 0.50
C LEU A 538 10.49 16.46 -0.69
N LEU A 539 11.67 16.78 -1.23
CA LEU A 539 12.45 15.89 -2.09
C LEU A 539 13.55 15.23 -1.25
N LEU A 540 13.40 13.95 -0.92
CA LEU A 540 14.22 13.23 0.06
C LEU A 540 15.32 12.41 -0.63
N GLU A 541 16.59 12.80 -0.48
CA GLU A 541 17.72 12.01 -0.99
C GLU A 541 18.21 10.97 0.02
N TYR A 542 18.17 9.68 -0.35
CA TYR A 542 18.85 8.62 0.37
C TYR A 542 20.32 8.52 -0.07
N LYS A 543 21.25 8.80 0.85
CA LYS A 543 22.70 8.69 0.58
C LYS A 543 23.20 7.26 0.68
N GLY A 544 24.01 6.85 -0.31
CA GLY A 544 24.76 5.60 -0.26
C GLY A 544 23.90 4.34 -0.35
N ASP A 545 24.20 3.36 0.50
CA ASP A 545 23.45 2.10 0.62
C ASP A 545 22.84 1.98 2.01
N TRP A 546 21.60 1.52 2.05
CA TRP A 546 20.77 1.42 3.24
C TRP A 546 20.33 -0.03 3.41
N PRO A 547 20.54 -0.65 4.58
CA PRO A 547 19.91 -1.93 4.92
C PRO A 547 18.37 -1.83 4.96
N ASN A 548 17.66 -2.90 4.58
CA ASN A 548 16.19 -2.94 4.60
C ASN A 548 15.58 -2.51 5.95
N PRO A 549 16.11 -2.92 7.12
CA PRO A 549 15.55 -2.45 8.40
C PRO A 549 15.58 -0.93 8.57
N TYR A 550 16.57 -0.25 8.00
CA TYR A 550 16.69 1.21 8.10
C TYR A 550 15.81 1.93 7.07
N LEU A 551 15.62 1.34 5.88
CA LEU A 551 14.57 1.79 4.96
C LEU A 551 13.18 1.61 5.56
N GLN A 552 12.92 0.50 6.25
CA GLN A 552 11.65 0.30 6.95
C GLN A 552 11.47 1.36 8.04
N THR A 553 12.52 1.70 8.78
CA THR A 553 12.47 2.76 9.80
C THR A 553 12.05 4.10 9.20
N THR A 554 12.53 4.47 8.00
CA THR A 554 12.10 5.71 7.36
C THR A 554 10.66 5.64 6.86
N ILE A 555 10.22 4.50 6.34
CA ILE A 555 8.82 4.25 5.93
C ILE A 555 7.87 4.39 7.13
N ASP A 556 8.19 3.71 8.24
CA ASP A 556 7.38 3.73 9.45
C ASP A 556 7.24 5.16 10.00
N LEU A 557 8.31 5.95 9.96
CA LEU A 557 8.28 7.36 10.31
C LEU A 557 7.38 8.18 9.35
N ILE A 558 7.50 7.98 8.03
CA ILE A 558 6.67 8.71 7.05
C ILE A 558 5.17 8.43 7.28
N GLU A 559 4.81 7.18 7.54
CA GLU A 559 3.44 6.76 7.85
C GLU A 559 2.97 7.28 9.22
N GLN A 560 3.80 7.14 10.26
CA GLN A 560 3.48 7.61 11.61
C GLN A 560 3.11 9.09 11.64
N TYR A 561 3.82 9.91 10.85
CA TYR A 561 3.59 11.34 10.75
C TYR A 561 2.55 11.72 9.70
N GLY A 562 2.04 10.77 8.91
CA GLY A 562 0.98 11.01 7.93
C GLY A 562 1.38 11.98 6.80
N VAL A 563 2.66 12.02 6.46
CA VAL A 563 3.24 13.00 5.51
C VAL A 563 3.62 12.40 4.16
N ARG A 564 3.27 11.13 3.88
CA ARG A 564 3.52 10.45 2.58
C ARG A 564 3.18 11.34 1.39
N GLY A 565 2.00 11.97 1.43
CA GLY A 565 1.50 12.87 0.38
C GLY A 565 2.27 14.18 0.18
N LYS A 566 3.40 14.38 0.88
CA LYS A 566 4.31 15.53 0.73
C LYS A 566 5.72 15.15 0.27
N ILE A 567 6.02 13.87 0.04
CA ILE A 567 7.40 13.38 -0.11
C ILE A 567 7.62 12.73 -1.47
N ILE A 568 8.72 13.08 -2.14
CA ILE A 568 9.29 12.34 -3.27
C ILE A 568 10.66 11.80 -2.85
N ALA A 569 10.89 10.49 -2.96
CA ALA A 569 12.19 9.89 -2.74
C ALA A 569 13.12 10.06 -3.95
N GLN A 570 14.42 10.13 -3.71
CA GLN A 570 15.43 10.06 -4.76
C GLN A 570 16.75 9.45 -4.25
N SER A 571 17.52 8.86 -5.16
CA SER A 571 18.85 8.36 -4.88
C SER A 571 19.68 8.20 -6.15
N PHE A 572 21.00 8.32 -6.01
CA PHE A 572 21.96 7.87 -7.04
C PHE A 572 22.08 6.34 -7.07
N ASN A 573 21.68 5.66 -5.99
CA ASN A 573 21.72 4.22 -5.90
C ASN A 573 20.34 3.66 -6.29
N PHE A 574 20.20 3.25 -7.56
CA PHE A 574 18.91 2.78 -8.08
C PHE A 574 18.41 1.51 -7.39
N ASP A 575 19.27 0.75 -6.70
CA ASP A 575 18.85 -0.36 -5.83
C ASP A 575 18.00 0.14 -4.65
N ILE A 576 18.29 1.33 -4.11
CA ILE A 576 17.48 1.94 -3.05
C ILE A 576 16.10 2.31 -3.57
N GLU A 577 16.02 2.92 -4.75
CA GLU A 577 14.75 3.27 -5.40
C GLU A 577 13.90 2.03 -5.72
N ASP A 578 14.53 0.98 -6.23
CA ASP A 578 13.90 -0.33 -6.46
C ASP A 578 13.37 -0.94 -5.16
N ARG A 579 14.17 -0.93 -4.10
CA ARG A 579 13.79 -1.50 -2.80
C ARG A 579 12.71 -0.68 -2.10
N LEU A 580 12.77 0.66 -2.17
CA LEU A 580 11.71 1.53 -1.67
C LEU A 580 10.41 1.30 -2.44
N ASN A 581 10.46 1.22 -3.77
CA ASN A 581 9.28 0.91 -4.59
C ASN A 581 8.71 -0.50 -4.30
N ARG A 582 9.53 -1.45 -3.83
CA ARG A 582 9.05 -2.77 -3.38
C ARG A 582 8.45 -2.75 -1.97
N LEU A 583 9.05 -2.00 -1.05
CA LEU A 583 8.63 -1.93 0.34
C LEU A 583 7.45 -0.98 0.57
N TYR A 584 7.36 0.07 -0.25
CA TYR A 584 6.43 1.18 -0.05
C TYR A 584 6.07 1.84 -1.41
N PRO A 585 5.34 1.11 -2.28
CA PRO A 585 5.06 1.53 -3.65
C PRO A 585 4.25 2.83 -3.76
N GLU A 586 3.53 3.24 -2.70
CA GLU A 586 2.76 4.49 -2.72
C GLU A 586 3.62 5.75 -2.46
N LEU A 587 4.92 5.59 -2.16
CA LEU A 587 5.88 6.69 -2.07
C LEU A 587 6.47 6.96 -3.47
N PRO A 588 6.18 8.11 -4.10
CA PRO A 588 6.75 8.42 -5.40
C PRO A 588 8.26 8.59 -5.29
N GLY A 589 9.00 8.10 -6.29
CA GLY A 589 10.44 8.30 -6.37
C GLY A 589 10.94 8.80 -7.72
N MET A 590 12.18 9.27 -7.75
CA MET A 590 12.86 9.78 -8.93
C MET A 590 14.32 9.34 -8.98
N LEU A 591 14.82 9.00 -10.17
CA LEU A 591 16.23 8.59 -10.33
C LEU A 591 17.16 9.80 -10.35
N LEU A 592 18.15 9.85 -9.46
CA LEU A 592 19.16 10.90 -9.44
C LEU A 592 20.34 10.54 -10.36
N VAL A 593 20.65 11.38 -11.35
CA VAL A 593 21.61 11.07 -12.42
C VAL A 593 22.72 12.11 -12.54
N GLY A 594 23.96 11.66 -12.37
CA GLY A 594 25.16 12.46 -12.61
C GLY A 594 25.68 12.33 -14.05
N GLY A 595 26.13 13.44 -14.65
CA GLY A 595 26.71 13.46 -16.00
C GLY A 595 25.66 13.42 -17.12
N SER A 596 26.03 12.79 -18.24
CA SER A 596 25.16 12.65 -19.42
C SER A 596 24.05 11.62 -19.17
N LEU A 597 22.85 11.90 -19.67
CA LEU A 597 21.73 10.97 -19.59
C LEU A 597 22.03 9.64 -20.30
N PRO A 598 21.55 8.50 -19.76
CA PRO A 598 21.57 7.22 -20.46
C PRO A 598 20.76 7.29 -21.77
N ALA A 599 21.20 6.57 -22.81
CA ALA A 599 20.56 6.59 -24.13
C ALA A 599 19.10 6.08 -24.13
N SER A 600 18.70 5.28 -23.14
CA SER A 600 17.36 4.73 -22.95
C SER A 600 16.77 5.16 -21.60
N VAL A 601 16.88 6.45 -21.28
CA VAL A 601 16.48 6.99 -19.97
C VAL A 601 14.99 6.75 -19.66
N VAL A 602 14.10 6.80 -20.65
CA VAL A 602 12.67 6.50 -20.46
C VAL A 602 12.45 5.07 -19.98
N ASP A 603 13.08 4.09 -20.65
CA ASP A 603 12.97 2.68 -20.29
C ASP A 603 13.58 2.41 -18.91
N LEU A 604 14.69 3.08 -18.59
CA LEU A 604 15.34 2.99 -17.29
C LEU A 604 14.41 3.47 -16.18
N VAL A 605 13.77 4.63 -16.32
CA VAL A 605 12.87 5.18 -15.31
C VAL A 605 11.67 4.27 -15.09
N LYS A 606 11.07 3.78 -16.18
CA LYS A 606 9.97 2.82 -16.14
C LYS A 606 10.36 1.49 -15.51
N GLN A 607 11.58 1.00 -15.79
CA GLN A 607 12.11 -0.24 -15.20
C GLN A 607 12.12 -0.19 -13.67
N TYR A 608 12.42 0.97 -13.09
CA TYR A 608 12.44 1.16 -11.64
C TYR A 608 11.09 1.63 -11.07
N GLY A 609 10.05 1.77 -11.91
CA GLY A 609 8.72 2.24 -11.54
C GLY A 609 8.71 3.66 -10.97
N GLN A 610 9.63 4.52 -11.44
CA GLN A 610 9.81 5.87 -10.92
C GLN A 610 9.02 6.90 -11.74
N ILE A 611 8.67 8.02 -11.11
CA ILE A 611 7.85 9.07 -11.75
C ILE A 611 8.68 10.09 -12.54
N GLY A 612 10.01 10.00 -12.48
CA GLY A 612 10.89 10.88 -13.24
C GLY A 612 12.37 10.76 -12.92
N ILE A 613 13.12 11.77 -13.35
CA ILE A 613 14.58 11.86 -13.20
C ILE A 613 15.05 13.21 -12.69
N ASN A 614 16.16 13.19 -11.97
CA ASN A 614 16.83 14.38 -11.48
C ASN A 614 18.27 14.44 -12.04
N PRO A 615 18.50 15.03 -13.23
CA PRO A 615 19.83 15.05 -13.83
C PRO A 615 20.65 16.28 -13.46
N SER A 616 21.98 16.09 -13.35
CA SER A 616 22.94 17.20 -13.12
C SER A 616 23.11 18.15 -14.32
N SER A 617 22.64 17.75 -15.49
CA SER A 617 22.76 18.49 -16.74
C SER A 617 21.41 18.52 -17.45
N ALA A 618 21.08 19.66 -18.07
CA ALA A 618 19.84 19.80 -18.82
C ALA A 618 19.78 18.75 -19.95
N PRO A 619 18.66 18.01 -20.10
CA PRO A 619 18.45 17.17 -21.28
C PRO A 619 18.47 17.97 -22.57
N GLY A 620 18.74 17.31 -23.70
CA GLY A 620 18.44 17.86 -25.01
C GLY A 620 16.92 18.03 -25.23
N PRO A 621 16.46 18.92 -26.12
CA PRO A 621 15.03 19.13 -26.37
C PRO A 621 14.26 17.88 -26.81
N GLU A 622 14.90 16.97 -27.56
CA GLU A 622 14.28 15.71 -27.97
C GLU A 622 14.19 14.70 -26.81
N GLU A 623 15.19 14.68 -25.93
CA GLU A 623 15.21 13.81 -24.75
C GLU A 623 14.17 14.25 -23.73
N LEU A 624 14.06 15.55 -23.47
CA LEU A 624 13.01 16.08 -22.60
C LEU A 624 11.62 15.77 -23.14
N ARG A 625 11.40 15.96 -24.45
CA ARG A 625 10.13 15.60 -25.09
C ARG A 625 9.80 14.11 -24.91
N ALA A 626 10.78 13.22 -25.11
CA ALA A 626 10.57 11.78 -24.93
C ALA A 626 10.22 11.42 -23.48
N LEU A 627 10.83 12.08 -22.49
CA LEU A 627 10.47 11.93 -21.08
C LEU A 627 9.03 12.41 -20.81
N HIS A 628 8.67 13.59 -21.31
CA HIS A 628 7.33 14.16 -21.16
C HIS A 628 6.22 13.37 -21.87
N GLU A 629 6.46 12.90 -23.10
CA GLU A 629 5.55 12.01 -23.83
C GLU A 629 5.33 10.67 -23.09
N ALA A 630 6.29 10.26 -22.27
CA ALA A 630 6.18 9.11 -21.39
C ALA A 630 5.57 9.43 -20.01
N GLY A 631 5.14 10.67 -19.76
CA GLY A 631 4.56 11.14 -18.49
C GLY A 631 5.59 11.42 -17.38
N LEU A 632 6.89 11.36 -17.68
CA LEU A 632 7.97 11.44 -16.71
C LEU A 632 8.39 12.88 -16.42
N LYS A 633 8.72 13.17 -15.16
CA LYS A 633 9.15 14.50 -14.68
C LYS A 633 10.67 14.66 -14.72
N VAL A 634 11.13 15.91 -14.86
CA VAL A 634 12.57 16.23 -14.88
C VAL A 634 12.89 17.39 -13.94
N PHE A 635 13.65 17.13 -12.85
CA PHE A 635 14.17 18.19 -11.98
C PHE A 635 15.71 18.34 -12.09
N VAL A 636 16.19 19.49 -12.55
CA VAL A 636 17.62 19.67 -12.86
C VAL A 636 18.37 20.30 -11.70
N TRP A 637 19.47 19.67 -11.26
CA TRP A 637 20.34 20.15 -10.17
C TRP A 637 21.78 20.43 -10.64
N THR A 638 22.63 21.12 -9.87
CA THR A 638 22.26 22.23 -8.98
C THR A 638 22.44 23.52 -9.78
N GLN A 639 21.37 24.29 -9.96
CA GLN A 639 21.34 25.38 -10.93
C GLN A 639 21.24 26.72 -10.19
N ASN A 640 22.35 27.47 -10.18
CA ASN A 640 22.53 28.62 -9.30
C ASN A 640 22.70 29.96 -10.05
N SER A 641 22.34 30.01 -11.34
CA SER A 641 22.51 31.23 -12.14
C SER A 641 21.26 31.56 -12.93
N ALA A 642 20.96 32.86 -13.02
CA ALA A 642 19.84 33.35 -13.84
C ALA A 642 19.93 32.91 -15.31
N SER A 643 21.13 32.72 -15.86
CA SER A 643 21.30 32.16 -17.21
C SER A 643 20.89 30.70 -17.30
N ALA A 644 21.18 29.89 -16.28
CA ALA A 644 20.74 28.51 -16.23
C ALA A 644 19.22 28.43 -16.07
N TRP A 645 18.65 29.22 -15.16
CA TRP A 645 17.20 29.30 -14.94
C TRP A 645 16.45 29.69 -16.21
N ALA A 646 16.94 30.71 -16.93
CA ALA A 646 16.36 31.12 -18.21
C ALA A 646 16.42 30.01 -19.27
N ASN A 647 17.55 29.30 -19.38
CA ASN A 647 17.70 28.21 -20.36
C ASN A 647 16.79 27.03 -20.05
N LEU A 648 16.66 26.63 -18.78
CA LEU A 648 15.82 25.52 -18.34
C LEU A 648 14.33 25.85 -18.47
N THR A 649 13.94 27.07 -18.12
CA THR A 649 12.58 27.61 -18.32
C THR A 649 12.23 27.62 -19.80
N ALA A 650 13.13 28.10 -20.67
CA ALA A 650 12.91 28.11 -22.12
C ALA A 650 12.80 26.68 -22.70
N LEU A 651 13.45 25.71 -22.08
CA LEU A 651 13.39 24.30 -22.47
C LEU A 651 12.09 23.62 -22.02
N GLY A 652 11.49 24.05 -20.91
CA GLY A 652 10.28 23.46 -20.32
C GLY A 652 10.58 22.41 -19.24
N VAL A 653 11.66 22.57 -18.48
CA VAL A 653 11.99 21.63 -17.39
C VAL A 653 10.99 21.79 -16.23
N ASP A 654 10.57 20.66 -15.64
CA ASP A 654 9.50 20.63 -14.64
C ASP A 654 9.91 21.23 -13.29
N GLY A 655 11.19 21.17 -12.93
CA GLY A 655 11.70 21.70 -11.67
C GLY A 655 13.18 22.04 -11.69
N ILE A 656 13.56 22.98 -10.83
CA ILE A 656 14.94 23.47 -10.70
C ILE A 656 15.37 23.35 -9.25
N ILE A 657 16.41 22.54 -9.03
CA ILE A 657 17.06 22.37 -7.72
C ILE A 657 18.19 23.39 -7.62
N THR A 658 18.12 24.26 -6.60
CA THR A 658 19.01 25.43 -6.47
C THR A 658 19.38 25.73 -5.01
N ASP A 659 20.58 26.25 -4.78
CA ASP A 659 20.98 26.79 -3.47
C ASP A 659 20.32 28.15 -3.17
N TYR A 660 19.72 28.78 -4.20
CA TYR A 660 19.18 30.15 -4.17
C TYR A 660 17.65 30.19 -4.44
N PRO A 661 16.82 29.44 -3.70
CA PRO A 661 15.39 29.33 -3.99
C PRO A 661 14.66 30.68 -3.93
N GLY A 662 15.02 31.58 -3.00
CA GLY A 662 14.41 32.91 -2.92
C GLY A 662 14.78 33.80 -4.11
N GLU A 663 16.04 33.79 -4.55
CA GLU A 663 16.46 34.54 -5.74
C GLU A 663 15.83 33.96 -7.02
N LEU A 664 15.65 32.65 -7.09
CA LEU A 664 14.93 32.01 -8.20
C LEU A 664 13.45 32.38 -8.17
N ARG A 665 12.80 32.45 -7.00
CA ARG A 665 11.40 32.90 -6.86
C ARG A 665 11.22 34.33 -7.38
N GLU A 666 12.07 35.26 -6.93
CA GLU A 666 12.09 36.65 -7.41
C GLU A 666 12.32 36.72 -8.94
N TRP A 667 13.24 35.91 -9.46
CA TRP A 667 13.51 35.82 -10.90
C TRP A 667 12.30 35.30 -11.68
N SER A 668 11.65 34.23 -11.21
CA SER A 668 10.48 33.63 -11.84
C SER A 668 9.28 34.58 -11.86
N GLU A 669 9.04 35.32 -10.77
CA GLU A 669 8.00 36.36 -10.73
C GLU A 669 8.26 37.47 -11.75
N ALA A 670 9.51 37.95 -11.84
CA ALA A 670 9.90 38.96 -12.83
C ALA A 670 9.79 38.43 -14.27
N TYR A 671 10.14 37.16 -14.50
CA TYR A 671 10.02 36.50 -15.79
C TYR A 671 8.56 36.34 -16.21
N ASN A 672 7.69 35.89 -15.30
CA ASN A 672 6.26 35.71 -15.55
C ASN A 672 5.56 37.04 -15.80
N ALA A 673 5.93 38.10 -15.05
CA ALA A 673 5.42 39.45 -15.31
C ALA A 673 5.83 39.99 -16.69
N ALA A 674 6.99 39.59 -17.20
CA ALA A 674 7.46 39.97 -18.54
C ALA A 674 6.89 39.08 -19.67
N ASN A 675 6.42 37.88 -19.35
CA ASN A 675 5.90 36.88 -20.28
C ASN A 675 4.55 36.32 -19.78
N PRO A 676 3.43 37.04 -19.99
CA PRO A 676 2.11 36.57 -19.55
C PRO A 676 1.78 35.18 -20.13
N GLY A 677 1.43 34.22 -19.26
CA GLY A 677 1.22 32.80 -19.62
C GLY A 677 2.40 31.86 -19.34
N ALA A 678 3.54 32.40 -18.87
CA ALA A 678 4.75 31.65 -18.56
C ALA A 678 4.84 31.09 -17.13
N GLY A 679 3.87 31.34 -16.26
CA GLY A 679 3.86 30.64 -14.97
C GLY A 679 3.42 29.20 -15.14
N ALA A 680 4.17 28.20 -14.67
CA ALA A 680 3.61 26.84 -14.58
C ALA A 680 2.51 26.73 -13.51
N CYS A 681 2.26 27.80 -12.76
CA CYS A 681 1.08 28.04 -11.95
C CYS A 681 0.68 29.53 -12.03
N ALA A 682 0.72 30.15 -13.22
CA ALA A 682 0.10 31.45 -13.39
C ALA A 682 -1.41 31.24 -13.47
N ASP A 683 -2.12 31.63 -12.41
CA ASP A 683 -3.54 31.93 -12.47
C ASP A 683 -3.83 32.75 -13.73
N ASP A 684 -4.56 32.14 -14.67
CA ASP A 684 -5.02 32.83 -15.87
C ASP A 684 -5.95 33.96 -15.41
N GLU A 685 -5.53 35.22 -15.59
CA GLU A 685 -6.30 36.42 -15.20
C GLU A 685 -7.59 36.62 -16.03
N ASN A 686 -7.98 35.66 -16.88
CA ASN A 686 -9.35 35.55 -17.43
C ASN A 686 -10.21 34.47 -16.74
N ALA A 687 -9.68 33.79 -15.72
CA ALA A 687 -10.42 32.95 -14.78
C ALA A 687 -10.55 33.67 -13.44
N GLN A 688 -11.77 33.80 -12.91
CA GLN A 688 -11.99 34.39 -11.59
C GLN A 688 -11.64 33.39 -10.49
N GLN A 689 -10.72 33.74 -9.59
CA GLN A 689 -10.78 33.32 -8.19
C GLN A 689 -11.23 34.48 -7.31
N LEU A 690 -12.32 34.23 -6.57
CA LEU A 690 -12.77 35.07 -5.47
C LEU A 690 -11.91 34.79 -4.24
N ARG A 691 -11.14 35.79 -3.78
CA ARG A 691 -10.62 35.79 -2.40
C ARG A 691 -11.75 36.21 -1.45
N VAL A 692 -12.16 35.30 -0.56
CA VAL A 692 -13.04 35.62 0.58
C VAL A 692 -12.32 35.25 1.87
N GLU A 693 -11.98 36.27 2.67
CA GLU A 693 -11.78 36.07 4.10
C GLU A 693 -13.14 35.70 4.71
N VAL A 694 -13.25 34.53 5.35
CA VAL A 694 -14.43 34.14 6.11
C VAL A 694 -14.21 34.48 7.59
N PRO A 695 -14.85 35.53 8.14
CA PRO A 695 -15.06 35.62 9.57
C PRO A 695 -16.03 34.53 10.05
N GLU A 696 -15.89 34.12 11.32
CA GLU A 696 -16.72 33.11 11.99
C GLU A 696 -18.24 33.19 11.67
N ALA A 697 -18.77 32.04 11.22
CA ALA A 697 -20.11 31.43 11.38
C ALA A 697 -21.42 32.20 11.04
N SER A 698 -22.29 31.60 10.17
CA SER A 698 -23.66 31.09 10.52
C SER A 698 -24.60 30.66 9.34
N GLY A 699 -24.69 29.34 9.00
CA GLY A 699 -25.79 28.53 8.35
C GLY A 699 -26.47 28.95 6.99
N PRO A 700 -27.39 28.16 6.34
CA PRO A 700 -27.64 26.71 6.29
C PRO A 700 -27.53 26.08 4.85
N GLY A 701 -26.69 25.05 4.70
CA GLY A 701 -26.63 24.15 3.51
C GLY A 701 -26.04 24.76 2.23
N GLU A 702 -25.28 23.95 1.49
CA GLU A 702 -24.53 24.31 0.27
C GLU A 702 -24.96 23.44 -0.92
N PHE A 703 -24.87 24.00 -2.13
CA PHE A 703 -24.93 23.26 -3.39
C PHE A 703 -23.53 23.18 -3.97
N ILE A 704 -23.02 21.95 -4.08
CA ILE A 704 -21.64 21.66 -4.49
C ILE A 704 -21.73 20.72 -5.69
N TRP A 705 -20.87 20.94 -6.68
CA TRP A 705 -20.65 19.95 -7.73
C TRP A 705 -19.16 19.84 -8.00
N ASN A 706 -18.70 18.63 -8.28
CA ASN A 706 -17.32 18.32 -8.61
C ASN A 706 -17.27 17.16 -9.62
N ILE A 707 -16.22 17.10 -10.43
CA ILE A 707 -15.90 15.89 -11.18
C ILE A 707 -15.47 14.84 -10.16
N ASP A 708 -16.07 13.65 -10.24
CA ASP A 708 -15.78 12.53 -9.36
C ASP A 708 -14.64 11.72 -9.99
N GLY A 709 -13.44 11.86 -9.42
CA GLY A 709 -12.17 11.42 -10.04
C GLY A 709 -11.31 12.59 -10.55
N THR A 710 -10.23 12.30 -11.27
CA THR A 710 -9.36 13.35 -11.84
C THR A 710 -10.01 13.99 -13.07
N ASN A 711 -9.74 15.29 -13.27
CA ASN A 711 -10.16 16.01 -14.48
C ASN A 711 -9.25 15.63 -15.67
N GLY A 712 -9.35 14.38 -16.13
CA GLY A 712 -8.59 13.84 -17.25
C GLY A 712 -9.18 14.16 -18.63
N ILE A 713 -8.39 13.94 -19.68
CA ILE A 713 -8.85 14.04 -21.07
C ILE A 713 -9.93 12.97 -21.32
N VAL A 714 -11.09 13.39 -21.83
CA VAL A 714 -12.11 12.46 -22.33
C VAL A 714 -11.68 11.99 -23.72
N ASP A 715 -11.05 10.81 -23.78
CA ASP A 715 -10.65 10.20 -25.05
C ASP A 715 -11.83 9.46 -25.70
N LEU A 716 -12.13 9.82 -26.95
CA LEU A 716 -13.16 9.17 -27.77
C LEU A 716 -12.57 8.03 -28.63
N GLY A 717 -11.25 7.84 -28.59
CA GLY A 717 -10.51 6.89 -29.40
C GLY A 717 -10.34 7.32 -30.85
N VAL A 718 -9.94 6.37 -31.69
CA VAL A 718 -9.78 6.57 -33.14
C VAL A 718 -11.12 6.39 -33.83
N ALA A 719 -11.57 7.40 -34.59
CA ALA A 719 -12.84 7.31 -35.31
C ALA A 719 -12.78 6.24 -36.42
N GLU A 720 -13.72 5.30 -36.40
CA GLU A 720 -13.81 4.19 -37.33
C GLU A 720 -14.73 4.49 -38.51
N ASN A 721 -14.45 3.90 -39.67
CA ASN A 721 -15.27 4.10 -40.86
C ASN A 721 -16.57 3.29 -40.75
N ALA A 722 -17.71 3.97 -40.61
CA ALA A 722 -19.03 3.37 -40.52
C ALA A 722 -19.77 3.29 -41.89
N GLY A 723 -19.07 3.57 -42.99
CA GLY A 723 -19.56 3.48 -44.37
C GLY A 723 -19.93 4.84 -44.98
N ASP A 724 -20.81 5.60 -44.34
CA ASP A 724 -21.24 6.95 -44.78
C ASP A 724 -20.80 8.08 -43.83
N HIS A 725 -20.13 7.74 -42.73
CA HIS A 725 -19.52 8.64 -41.76
C HIS A 725 -18.35 7.96 -41.03
N TRP A 726 -17.58 8.76 -40.29
CA TRP A 726 -16.68 8.28 -39.24
C TRP A 726 -17.41 8.30 -37.90
N ALA A 727 -17.18 7.30 -37.05
CA ALA A 727 -17.83 7.17 -35.75
C ALA A 727 -16.80 6.95 -34.63
N ALA A 728 -16.99 7.63 -33.51
CA ALA A 728 -16.24 7.42 -32.28
C ALA A 728 -17.20 7.55 -31.08
N SER A 729 -16.87 6.91 -29.96
CA SER A 729 -17.70 6.92 -28.77
C SER A 729 -16.86 6.97 -27.51
N GLY A 730 -17.39 7.57 -26.46
CA GLY A 730 -16.74 7.60 -25.15
C GLY A 730 -17.74 7.96 -24.06
N SER A 731 -17.27 8.34 -22.89
CA SER A 731 -18.11 8.80 -21.78
C SER A 731 -17.44 9.96 -21.06
N ILE A 732 -18.23 10.89 -20.52
CA ILE A 732 -17.66 11.93 -19.65
C ILE A 732 -17.25 11.33 -18.31
N ASN A 733 -16.28 11.97 -17.65
CA ASN A 733 -16.02 11.72 -16.23
C ASN A 733 -17.29 12.03 -15.42
N PRO A 734 -17.67 11.17 -14.46
CA PRO A 734 -18.86 11.38 -13.66
C PRO A 734 -18.80 12.70 -12.88
N ILE A 735 -19.95 13.33 -12.66
CA ILE A 735 -20.07 14.58 -11.92
C ILE A 735 -20.89 14.33 -10.66
N ARG A 736 -20.26 14.46 -9.50
CA ARG A 736 -20.93 14.38 -8.21
C ARG A 736 -21.57 15.74 -7.93
N VAL A 737 -22.87 15.72 -7.66
CA VAL A 737 -23.66 16.90 -7.29
C VAL A 737 -24.24 16.65 -5.91
N THR A 738 -24.02 17.57 -4.99
CA THR A 738 -24.48 17.50 -3.60
C THR A 738 -25.28 18.75 -3.27
N ASP A 739 -26.58 18.61 -3.00
CA ASP A 739 -27.42 19.69 -2.49
C ASP A 739 -27.81 19.44 -1.04
N THR A 740 -27.33 20.30 -0.14
CA THR A 740 -27.66 20.28 1.29
C THR A 740 -28.51 21.48 1.73
N ARG A 741 -28.91 22.35 0.80
CA ARG A 741 -29.65 23.58 1.09
C ARG A 741 -31.01 23.28 1.69
N ALA A 742 -31.33 23.97 2.78
CA ALA A 742 -32.54 23.66 3.55
C ALA A 742 -33.85 23.83 2.76
N ALA A 743 -33.85 24.74 1.78
CA ALA A 743 -35.00 25.06 0.94
C ALA A 743 -35.19 24.12 -0.27
N SER A 744 -34.21 23.25 -0.58
CA SER A 744 -34.21 22.38 -1.77
C SER A 744 -34.64 23.11 -3.07
N PRO A 745 -34.06 24.29 -3.41
CA PRO A 745 -34.45 25.01 -4.62
C PRO A 745 -34.03 24.21 -5.87
N GLU A 746 -34.68 24.45 -7.01
CA GLU A 746 -34.32 23.78 -8.26
C GLU A 746 -32.84 24.01 -8.64
N TRP A 747 -32.21 23.00 -9.24
CA TRP A 747 -30.86 23.11 -9.78
C TRP A 747 -30.71 22.35 -11.09
N SER A 748 -29.75 22.76 -11.92
CA SER A 748 -29.41 22.06 -13.17
C SER A 748 -27.92 22.15 -13.49
N VAL A 749 -27.37 21.07 -14.02
CA VAL A 749 -26.03 21.02 -14.65
C VAL A 749 -26.23 20.83 -16.15
N SER A 750 -25.64 21.69 -16.98
CA SER A 750 -25.63 21.60 -18.44
C SER A 750 -24.21 21.61 -18.99
N ALA A 751 -24.03 21.16 -20.24
CA ALA A 751 -22.76 21.28 -20.95
C ALA A 751 -22.92 21.72 -22.40
N GLN A 752 -21.86 22.30 -22.95
CA GLN A 752 -21.70 22.61 -24.38
C GLN A 752 -20.24 22.36 -24.81
N VAL A 753 -20.00 22.03 -26.08
CA VAL A 753 -18.67 21.79 -26.63
C VAL A 753 -18.35 22.81 -27.73
N GLY A 754 -17.09 23.27 -27.75
CA GLY A 754 -16.56 24.07 -28.85
C GLY A 754 -16.34 23.25 -30.13
N ASP A 755 -15.85 23.92 -31.17
CA ASP A 755 -15.40 23.23 -32.38
C ASP A 755 -14.10 22.44 -32.10
N PHE A 756 -13.99 21.28 -32.72
CA PHE A 756 -12.82 20.43 -32.66
C PHE A 756 -11.75 20.95 -33.61
N THR A 757 -10.49 21.01 -33.17
CA THR A 757 -9.39 21.62 -33.94
C THR A 757 -8.15 20.74 -33.98
N SER A 758 -7.44 20.74 -35.11
CA SER A 758 -6.19 19.98 -35.34
C SER A 758 -5.30 20.73 -36.34
N GLY A 759 -4.20 21.34 -35.89
CA GLY A 759 -3.13 21.85 -36.78
C GLY A 759 -3.57 22.81 -37.90
N GLY A 760 -4.68 23.55 -37.72
CA GLY A 760 -5.26 24.47 -38.71
C GLY A 760 -6.57 24.00 -39.35
N GLU A 761 -6.90 22.72 -39.21
CA GLU A 761 -8.19 22.13 -39.61
C GLU A 761 -9.19 22.15 -38.45
N SER A 762 -10.49 22.16 -38.74
CA SER A 762 -11.53 22.12 -37.71
C SER A 762 -12.83 21.49 -38.20
N PHE A 763 -13.60 20.91 -37.28
CA PHE A 763 -14.99 20.51 -37.51
C PHE A 763 -15.88 20.91 -36.33
N SER A 764 -17.17 21.06 -36.58
CA SER A 764 -18.06 21.63 -35.58
C SER A 764 -18.35 20.67 -34.41
N GLY A 765 -18.39 21.23 -33.20
CA GLY A 765 -18.87 20.55 -31.99
C GLY A 765 -20.30 19.99 -32.10
N LYS A 766 -21.05 20.47 -33.11
CA LYS A 766 -22.35 19.95 -33.51
C LYS A 766 -22.33 18.44 -33.81
N ASN A 767 -21.19 17.89 -34.20
CA ASN A 767 -21.06 16.48 -34.53
C ASN A 767 -20.96 15.55 -33.30
N LEU A 768 -20.85 16.11 -32.09
CA LEU A 768 -20.84 15.35 -30.85
C LEU A 768 -22.24 15.37 -30.21
N GLY A 769 -22.88 14.22 -30.10
CA GLY A 769 -24.10 14.00 -29.31
C GLY A 769 -23.77 13.36 -27.96
N TRP A 770 -24.78 13.26 -27.10
CA TRP A 770 -24.64 12.54 -25.83
C TRP A 770 -25.95 11.94 -25.31
N THR A 771 -25.83 11.01 -24.35
CA THR A 771 -26.95 10.44 -23.60
C THR A 771 -26.69 10.56 -22.10
N PRO A 772 -27.29 11.55 -21.42
CA PRO A 772 -27.13 11.73 -19.98
C PRO A 772 -27.72 10.58 -19.15
N THR A 773 -27.09 10.29 -18.01
CA THR A 773 -27.47 9.25 -17.05
C THR A 773 -27.29 9.73 -15.61
N VAL A 774 -28.04 9.12 -14.68
CA VAL A 774 -27.79 9.22 -13.23
C VAL A 774 -27.20 7.87 -12.81
N ARG A 775 -25.90 7.83 -12.52
CA ARG A 775 -25.15 6.62 -12.16
C ARG A 775 -25.37 6.22 -10.70
N GLU A 776 -25.47 7.21 -9.81
CA GLU A 776 -25.90 7.04 -8.42
C GLU A 776 -27.09 7.94 -8.14
N SER A 777 -28.22 7.33 -7.77
CA SER A 777 -29.43 8.09 -7.45
C SER A 777 -29.33 8.72 -6.06
N GLY A 778 -29.53 10.03 -5.99
CA GLY A 778 -29.74 10.78 -4.77
C GLY A 778 -30.04 12.24 -5.09
N GLY A 779 -30.20 13.11 -4.10
CA GLY A 779 -30.42 14.54 -4.36
C GLY A 779 -31.69 14.88 -5.18
N GLY A 780 -32.60 13.92 -5.42
CA GLY A 780 -33.71 14.04 -6.38
C GLY A 780 -33.28 14.32 -7.83
N ALA A 781 -32.04 13.98 -8.18
CA ALA A 781 -31.48 14.21 -9.49
C ALA A 781 -32.15 13.36 -10.58
N ALA A 782 -32.38 13.96 -11.75
CA ALA A 782 -32.87 13.32 -12.96
C ALA A 782 -31.97 13.69 -14.16
N ALA A 783 -31.70 12.71 -15.01
CA ALA A 783 -30.92 12.90 -16.23
C ALA A 783 -31.62 13.85 -17.22
N GLY A 784 -30.82 14.58 -17.99
CA GLY A 784 -31.31 15.36 -19.14
C GLY A 784 -31.74 14.49 -20.32
N ALA A 785 -32.25 15.12 -21.37
CA ALA A 785 -32.62 14.43 -22.61
C ALA A 785 -31.38 14.10 -23.45
N ALA A 786 -31.44 12.96 -24.17
CA ALA A 786 -30.41 12.62 -25.15
C ALA A 786 -30.35 13.66 -26.28
N VAL A 787 -29.14 13.98 -26.73
CA VAL A 787 -28.86 14.96 -27.78
C VAL A 787 -28.23 14.24 -28.96
N LEU A 788 -28.86 14.35 -30.12
CA LEU A 788 -28.36 13.69 -31.33
C LEU A 788 -27.20 14.47 -31.96
N PRO A 789 -26.18 13.76 -32.47
CA PRO A 789 -25.14 14.34 -33.33
C PRO A 789 -25.71 15.05 -34.56
N GLY A 790 -24.98 16.05 -35.06
CA GLY A 790 -25.28 16.79 -36.27
C GLY A 790 -25.51 15.92 -37.50
N PHE A 791 -24.74 14.85 -37.64
CA PHE A 791 -24.91 13.87 -38.72
C PHE A 791 -26.29 13.22 -38.73
N LEU A 792 -26.92 13.06 -37.56
CA LEU A 792 -28.28 12.52 -37.41
C LEU A 792 -29.38 13.59 -37.41
N GLY A 793 -29.03 14.84 -37.77
CA GLY A 793 -29.97 15.97 -37.84
C GLY A 793 -30.20 16.71 -36.53
N GLY A 794 -29.41 16.43 -35.48
CA GLY A 794 -29.42 17.21 -34.25
C GLY A 794 -28.52 18.45 -34.30
N ASP A 795 -28.42 19.17 -33.19
CA ASP A 795 -27.46 20.28 -33.03
C ASP A 795 -26.22 19.87 -32.21
N GLY A 796 -26.14 18.61 -31.78
CA GLY A 796 -25.10 18.10 -30.90
C GLY A 796 -24.90 18.97 -29.67
N LEU A 797 -23.69 18.94 -29.13
CA LEU A 797 -23.30 19.74 -27.97
C LEU A 797 -22.78 21.12 -28.35
N SER A 798 -22.87 21.54 -29.63
CA SER A 798 -22.61 22.95 -29.99
C SER A 798 -23.61 23.94 -29.36
N VAL A 799 -24.71 23.41 -28.81
CA VAL A 799 -25.70 24.14 -28.03
C VAL A 799 -25.78 23.54 -26.62
N SER A 800 -25.80 24.40 -25.60
CA SER A 800 -25.90 23.97 -24.21
C SER A 800 -27.11 23.06 -23.97
N SER A 801 -26.84 21.89 -23.40
CA SER A 801 -27.82 20.84 -23.14
C SER A 801 -27.70 20.35 -21.70
N THR A 802 -28.81 20.01 -21.06
CA THR A 802 -28.83 19.55 -19.66
C THR A 802 -28.21 18.16 -19.51
N LEU A 803 -27.28 18.02 -18.57
CA LEU A 803 -26.74 16.74 -18.10
C LEU A 803 -27.64 16.13 -17.02
N GLY A 804 -27.97 16.92 -15.99
CA GLY A 804 -28.86 16.50 -14.91
C GLY A 804 -29.48 17.70 -14.20
N HIS A 805 -30.59 17.47 -13.51
CA HIS A 805 -31.34 18.50 -12.80
C HIS A 805 -32.11 17.92 -11.62
N ALA A 806 -32.52 18.76 -10.67
CA ALA A 806 -33.56 18.43 -9.70
C ALA A 806 -34.57 19.57 -9.58
N GLN A 807 -35.83 19.22 -9.31
CA GLN A 807 -36.92 20.18 -9.16
C GLN A 807 -36.93 20.82 -7.77
N ASP A 808 -37.67 21.93 -7.63
CA ASP A 808 -37.96 22.54 -6.34
C ASP A 808 -38.61 21.52 -5.38
N GLY A 809 -38.12 21.47 -4.14
CA GLY A 809 -38.57 20.52 -3.12
C GLY A 809 -37.96 19.11 -3.23
N HIS A 810 -36.89 18.93 -4.01
CA HIS A 810 -36.17 17.66 -4.11
C HIS A 810 -35.60 17.18 -2.76
N THR A 811 -35.39 15.87 -2.66
CA THR A 811 -34.70 15.25 -1.51
C THR A 811 -33.24 15.68 -1.48
N ARG A 812 -32.78 16.30 -0.40
CA ARG A 812 -31.36 16.66 -0.21
C ARG A 812 -30.47 15.42 -0.24
N GLY A 813 -29.23 15.59 -0.68
CA GLY A 813 -28.25 14.53 -0.77
C GLY A 813 -27.38 14.65 -2.01
N SER A 814 -26.61 13.60 -2.28
CA SER A 814 -25.66 13.56 -3.39
C SER A 814 -26.15 12.65 -4.51
N ALA A 815 -25.86 13.00 -5.75
CA ALA A 815 -26.09 12.19 -6.94
C ALA A 815 -24.84 12.16 -7.81
N LEU A 816 -24.67 11.10 -8.59
CA LEU A 816 -23.60 11.00 -9.58
C LEU A 816 -24.20 11.05 -10.99
N LEU A 817 -23.86 12.09 -11.74
CA LEU A 817 -24.30 12.29 -13.13
C LEU A 817 -23.24 11.77 -14.09
N GLY A 818 -23.65 11.23 -15.24
CA GLY A 818 -22.75 10.83 -16.32
C GLY A 818 -23.39 11.02 -17.68
N ALA A 819 -22.64 10.80 -18.76
CA ALA A 819 -23.17 10.78 -20.12
C ALA A 819 -22.27 9.96 -21.04
N ASP A 820 -22.89 9.19 -21.93
CA ASP A 820 -22.20 8.56 -23.05
C ASP A 820 -22.16 9.52 -24.23
N LEU A 821 -21.02 9.59 -24.91
CA LEU A 821 -20.71 10.48 -26.03
C LEU A 821 -20.79 9.72 -27.35
N ASP A 822 -21.40 10.33 -28.37
CA ASP A 822 -21.55 9.77 -29.72
C ASP A 822 -21.03 10.81 -30.73
N LEU A 823 -19.85 10.58 -31.30
CA LEU A 823 -19.24 11.46 -32.30
C LEU A 823 -19.46 10.90 -33.70
N ARG A 824 -20.04 11.70 -34.60
CA ARG A 824 -20.27 11.29 -36.00
C ARG A 824 -19.83 12.35 -36.99
N LEU A 825 -18.83 12.02 -37.80
CA LEU A 825 -18.17 12.96 -38.70
C LEU A 825 -18.45 12.63 -40.18
N PRO A 826 -18.67 13.63 -41.04
CA PRO A 826 -18.62 13.45 -42.49
C PRO A 826 -17.29 12.85 -42.98
N LEU A 827 -17.32 12.08 -44.08
CA LEU A 827 -16.13 11.44 -44.65
C LEU A 827 -15.09 12.41 -45.25
N ASP A 828 -15.42 13.70 -45.39
CA ASP A 828 -14.53 14.74 -45.91
C ASP A 828 -13.72 15.47 -44.83
N VAL A 829 -13.85 15.08 -43.55
CA VAL A 829 -12.96 15.54 -42.47
C VAL A 829 -11.55 14.99 -42.71
N VAL A 830 -10.55 15.87 -42.61
CA VAL A 830 -9.14 15.54 -42.83
C VAL A 830 -8.59 14.71 -41.67
N ASP A 831 -7.77 13.70 -41.95
CA ASP A 831 -7.10 12.90 -40.92
C ASP A 831 -6.24 13.79 -40.00
N GLY A 832 -6.39 13.63 -38.68
CA GLY A 832 -5.68 14.44 -37.67
C GLY A 832 -6.10 14.09 -36.25
N ALA A 833 -5.37 14.63 -35.27
CA ALA A 833 -5.70 14.53 -33.85
C ALA A 833 -6.46 15.79 -33.43
N TYR A 834 -7.75 15.65 -33.15
CA TYR A 834 -8.65 16.78 -32.92
C TYR A 834 -9.04 16.91 -31.45
N GLU A 835 -9.00 18.14 -30.93
CA GLU A 835 -9.36 18.45 -29.54
C GLU A 835 -10.44 19.54 -29.46
N ALA A 836 -11.30 19.46 -28.44
CA ALA A 836 -12.32 20.46 -28.11
C ALA A 836 -12.55 20.55 -26.60
N THR A 837 -13.04 21.69 -26.11
CA THR A 837 -13.38 21.89 -24.70
C THR A 837 -14.87 21.68 -24.46
N LEU A 838 -15.22 20.76 -23.55
CA LEU A 838 -16.57 20.61 -23.00
C LEU A 838 -16.73 21.53 -21.77
N THR A 839 -17.57 22.55 -21.89
CA THR A 839 -17.85 23.52 -20.82
C THR A 839 -19.08 23.09 -20.03
N LEU A 840 -18.93 22.88 -18.72
CA LEU A 840 -20.01 22.58 -17.78
C LEU A 840 -20.52 23.85 -17.10
N THR A 841 -21.83 23.94 -16.86
CA THR A 841 -22.46 25.06 -16.15
C THR A 841 -23.47 24.53 -15.16
N ALA A 842 -23.31 24.87 -13.89
CA ALA A 842 -24.28 24.55 -12.85
C ALA A 842 -25.04 25.81 -12.42
N LEU A 843 -26.36 25.70 -12.38
CA LEU A 843 -27.25 26.70 -11.80
C LEU A 843 -27.83 26.09 -10.54
N GLY A 844 -27.52 26.71 -9.39
CA GLY A 844 -27.98 26.32 -8.07
C GLY A 844 -28.82 27.42 -7.46
#